data_AF-A0ABD6AWQ7-F1
#
_entry.id   AF-A0ABD6AWQ7-F1
#
_cell.length_a   1.000
_cell.length_b   1.000
_cell.length_c   1.000
_cell.angle_alpha   90.00
_cell.angle_beta   90.00
_cell.angle_gamma   90.00
#
_symmetry.space_group_name_H-M   'P 1'
#
loop_
_entity.id
_entity.type
_entity.pdbx_description
1 polymer ?
#
loop_
_entity_poly.entity_id
_entity_poly.type
_entity_poly.pdbx_seq_one_letter_code
_entity_poly.pdbx_strand_id
1 'polypeptide(L)'
;MESKNTTGAIASFHARNIGGIVETTVDVPPGVTILTGRNATNRTSFMQAVMAAVGSDDVSVRGDATEGTVELEFGGETYTRTLSRDGGTVTSTGDPYLEDPTLADLFAFLLESNEARQAVARADDLRALIMRPVDVDAIHEEIHNLETERDRIDDELAAIAEQKTELPDLEARRADLESEIEGKRAELVRKESEIDEFNATVDESRSEQAELDDRLEALRDARSELERLRSDIDVQQESIESLRSERHDLEADLEALPEPDDDGRSLSAELDRLRDRKSTLERDLGELQDLIQFNEGMVDDDESGAAENLLTDSEPSSESVTDQLVDDTVVCWTCGSEVEPERIEATLDRLRDLRRERLEAVRAIESDLKELESERRERGARRERRESLSDRLDRTEAELEERRDRLDALRADREERSEDVSALEAEVEALETDDFGDVLELHKAANTLEFEIGQRESTLAEVTERIASIEDRIADERDLKAEREEVTTQLTDLRTRIDRIEQEAVDEFNTHMDSVLEMLGYDNLERIWIDRVEREVREGRRKVSKTFFELHVVRSTRSGASYEDTIDHLSESEREVTGLVFALAGYLVHDVHEVVPFVLLDSLEAIDSERIANLVTYMAEYAEYLIVALLPEDAQALDDDYTRITDI
;
A
#
# COMPACT_ATOMS: atom_id res chain seq x y z
N MET A 1 2.90 -3.76 17.83
CA MET A 1 2.69 -4.27 19.20
C MET A 1 2.93 -3.14 20.18
N GLU A 2 2.03 -2.92 21.16
CA GLU A 2 2.20 -1.87 22.17
C GLU A 2 3.27 -2.30 23.20
N SER A 3 4.36 -1.54 23.30
CA SER A 3 5.39 -1.73 24.33
C SER A 3 4.82 -1.36 25.70
N LYS A 4 4.65 -2.35 26.59
CA LYS A 4 4.22 -2.15 27.98
C LYS A 4 5.43 -1.74 28.82
N ASN A 5 5.56 -0.43 29.03
CA ASN A 5 6.67 0.20 29.74
C ASN A 5 6.67 -0.20 31.24
N THR A 6 7.50 -1.19 31.61
CA THR A 6 7.50 -1.84 32.93
C THR A 6 8.87 -1.74 33.63
N THR A 7 9.54 -0.60 33.46
CA THR A 7 10.94 -0.44 33.85
C THR A 7 11.12 -0.49 35.38
N GLY A 8 11.90 -1.45 35.88
CA GLY A 8 12.37 -1.52 37.27
C GLY A 8 11.51 -2.30 38.28
N ALA A 9 10.57 -3.13 37.83
CA ALA A 9 9.76 -3.98 38.71
C ALA A 9 10.47 -5.31 39.06
N ILE A 10 10.24 -5.86 40.26
CA ILE A 10 10.70 -7.23 40.56
C ILE A 10 9.74 -8.22 39.89
N ALA A 11 10.29 -9.17 39.13
CA ALA A 11 9.52 -10.26 38.54
C ALA A 11 9.46 -11.45 39.51
N SER A 12 8.26 -11.81 39.97
CA SER A 12 8.08 -12.97 40.86
C SER A 12 7.51 -14.15 40.09
N PHE A 13 8.23 -15.28 40.11
CA PHE A 13 7.83 -16.51 39.44
C PHE A 13 7.43 -17.57 40.46
N HIS A 14 6.21 -18.10 40.35
CA HIS A 14 5.78 -19.30 41.05
C HIS A 14 5.65 -20.44 40.04
N ALA A 15 6.40 -21.52 40.21
CA ALA A 15 6.41 -22.65 39.29
C ALA A 15 6.14 -23.97 40.01
N ARG A 16 5.30 -24.82 39.42
CA ARG A 16 4.92 -26.14 39.95
C ARG A 16 5.00 -27.20 38.85
N ASN A 17 5.67 -28.32 39.14
CA ASN A 17 5.84 -29.46 38.22
C ASN A 17 6.42 -29.10 36.84
N ILE A 18 7.29 -28.09 36.75
CA ILE A 18 8.00 -27.71 35.52
C ILE A 18 9.41 -28.33 35.52
N GLY A 19 9.78 -29.05 34.47
CA GLY A 19 11.07 -29.73 34.37
C GLY A 19 11.34 -30.65 35.56
N GLY A 20 12.40 -30.38 36.32
CA GLY A 20 12.73 -31.07 37.57
C GLY A 20 12.07 -30.50 38.83
N ILE A 21 11.39 -29.35 38.76
CA ILE A 21 10.85 -28.60 39.90
C ILE A 21 9.54 -29.21 40.39
N VAL A 22 9.41 -29.40 41.70
CA VAL A 22 8.13 -29.77 42.34
C VAL A 22 7.28 -28.52 42.56
N GLU A 23 7.84 -27.54 43.27
CA GLU A 23 7.24 -26.24 43.56
C GLU A 23 8.37 -25.29 43.97
N THR A 24 8.42 -24.09 43.40
CA THR A 24 9.41 -23.06 43.75
C THR A 24 8.83 -21.66 43.57
N THR A 25 9.38 -20.68 44.29
CA THR A 25 9.03 -19.27 44.16
C THR A 25 10.32 -18.45 44.15
N VAL A 26 10.51 -17.65 43.10
CA VAL A 26 11.77 -16.94 42.85
C VAL A 26 11.47 -15.50 42.44
N ASP A 27 12.09 -14.55 43.13
CA ASP A 27 12.04 -13.13 42.81
C ASP A 27 13.30 -12.74 42.01
N VAL A 28 13.09 -12.17 40.82
CA VAL A 28 14.15 -11.72 39.92
C VAL A 28 14.11 -10.19 39.84
N PRO A 29 15.07 -9.48 40.44
CA PRO A 29 15.19 -8.03 40.30
C PRO A 29 15.72 -7.65 38.90
N PRO A 30 15.52 -6.39 38.46
CA PRO A 30 16.13 -5.90 37.23
C PRO A 30 17.66 -5.95 37.31
N GLY A 31 18.30 -6.24 36.17
CA GLY A 31 19.73 -6.45 36.01
C GLY A 31 20.10 -7.93 35.88
N VAL A 32 21.35 -8.25 36.24
CA VAL A 32 21.91 -9.60 36.10
C VAL A 32 21.58 -10.47 37.31
N THR A 33 21.00 -11.63 37.03
CA THR A 33 20.69 -12.69 37.99
C THR A 33 21.41 -13.98 37.62
N ILE A 34 22.27 -14.46 38.51
CA ILE A 34 23.07 -15.66 38.29
C ILE A 34 22.46 -16.85 39.07
N LEU A 35 22.09 -17.91 38.35
CA LEU A 35 21.61 -19.16 38.92
C LEU A 35 22.81 -20.07 39.21
N THR A 36 23.18 -20.21 40.49
CA THR A 36 24.41 -20.89 40.93
C THR A 36 24.13 -21.95 41.99
N GLY A 37 23.97 -23.23 41.63
CA GLY A 37 23.56 -24.27 42.58
C GLY A 37 24.17 -25.65 42.30
N ARG A 38 24.18 -26.54 43.32
CA ARG A 38 24.69 -27.92 43.18
C ARG A 38 23.82 -28.82 42.31
N ASN A 39 22.54 -28.46 42.13
CA ASN A 39 21.57 -29.22 41.34
C ASN A 39 21.43 -28.61 39.96
N ALA A 40 22.30 -29.00 39.03
CA ALA A 40 22.31 -28.51 37.66
C ALA A 40 20.92 -28.58 36.99
N THR A 41 20.17 -29.65 37.27
CA THR A 41 18.83 -29.91 36.72
C THR A 41 17.79 -28.85 37.09
N ASN A 42 17.85 -28.24 38.29
CA ASN A 42 16.84 -27.27 38.72
C ASN A 42 17.04 -25.89 38.09
N ARG A 43 18.27 -25.53 37.66
CA ARG A 43 18.57 -24.24 37.00
C ARG A 43 17.88 -24.14 35.65
N THR A 44 18.16 -25.10 34.76
CA THR A 44 17.52 -25.19 33.44
C THR A 44 16.00 -25.37 33.57
N SER A 45 15.54 -26.09 34.61
CA SER A 45 14.10 -26.22 34.89
C SER A 45 13.45 -24.89 35.30
N PHE A 46 14.16 -24.02 36.02
CA PHE A 46 13.65 -22.69 36.35
C PHE A 46 13.64 -21.77 35.13
N MET A 47 14.68 -21.82 34.28
CA MET A 47 14.66 -21.13 32.99
C MET A 47 13.49 -21.57 32.13
N GLN A 48 13.20 -22.87 32.08
CA GLN A 48 11.99 -23.40 31.44
C GLN A 48 10.69 -22.86 32.05
N ALA A 49 10.65 -22.60 33.35
CA ALA A 49 9.50 -21.95 33.98
C ALA A 49 9.36 -20.49 33.54
N VAL A 50 10.47 -19.74 33.44
CA VAL A 50 10.49 -18.38 32.88
C VAL A 50 10.01 -18.40 31.42
N MET A 51 10.52 -19.31 30.59
CA MET A 51 10.10 -19.49 29.19
C MET A 51 8.58 -19.72 29.09
N ALA A 52 8.03 -20.64 29.89
CA ALA A 52 6.60 -20.91 29.92
C ALA A 52 5.79 -19.66 30.31
N ALA A 53 6.20 -18.96 31.37
CA ALA A 53 5.49 -17.78 31.84
C ALA A 53 5.48 -16.66 30.78
N VAL A 54 6.58 -16.52 30.05
CA VAL A 54 6.71 -15.52 29.00
C VAL A 54 5.90 -15.88 27.76
N GLY A 55 5.85 -17.16 27.34
CA GLY A 55 5.17 -17.46 26.07
C GLY A 55 5.53 -18.78 25.40
N SER A 56 6.67 -19.37 25.74
CA SER A 56 7.22 -20.54 25.04
C SER A 56 6.44 -21.83 25.28
N ASP A 57 6.35 -22.66 24.24
CA ASP A 57 5.86 -24.04 24.30
C ASP A 57 6.97 -25.08 24.46
N ASP A 58 8.25 -24.68 24.32
CA ASP A 58 9.42 -25.57 24.43
C ASP A 58 9.79 -25.88 25.88
N VAL A 59 8.79 -26.34 26.63
CA VAL A 59 8.88 -26.56 28.08
C VAL A 59 8.44 -27.97 28.44
N SER A 60 9.16 -28.58 29.37
CA SER A 60 8.88 -29.94 29.83
C SER A 60 8.07 -29.93 31.13
N VAL A 61 7.04 -30.79 31.22
CA VAL A 61 6.36 -31.09 32.49
C VAL A 61 7.16 -32.14 33.24
N ARG A 62 7.20 -32.07 34.58
CA ARG A 62 7.90 -33.06 35.40
C ARG A 62 7.42 -34.48 35.13
N GLY A 63 8.35 -35.44 35.05
CA GLY A 63 8.07 -36.79 34.55
C GLY A 63 7.08 -37.62 35.38
N ASP A 64 6.86 -37.27 36.65
CA ASP A 64 5.87 -37.89 37.54
C ASP A 64 4.55 -37.09 37.65
N ALA A 65 4.40 -36.02 36.87
CA ALA A 65 3.21 -35.17 36.82
C ALA A 65 2.56 -35.17 35.44
N THR A 66 1.23 -35.03 35.42
CA THR A 66 0.44 -34.88 34.19
C THR A 66 0.22 -33.41 33.81
N GLU A 67 0.37 -32.51 34.79
CA GLU A 67 0.14 -31.07 34.64
C GLU A 67 1.23 -30.28 35.40
N GLY A 68 1.64 -29.17 34.82
CA GLY A 68 2.51 -28.16 35.42
C GLY A 68 1.91 -26.77 35.29
N THR A 69 2.23 -25.89 36.22
CA THR A 69 1.71 -24.51 36.23
C THR A 69 2.84 -23.54 36.49
N VAL A 70 2.79 -22.38 35.84
CA VAL A 70 3.64 -21.25 36.17
C VAL A 70 2.80 -19.98 36.24
N GLU A 71 3.14 -19.13 37.20
CA GLU A 71 2.54 -17.83 37.45
C GLU A 71 3.67 -16.81 37.54
N LEU A 72 3.54 -15.70 36.81
CA LEU A 72 4.46 -14.57 36.79
C LEU A 72 3.71 -13.33 37.24
N GLU A 73 4.14 -12.74 38.35
CA GLU A 73 3.73 -11.40 38.75
C GLU A 73 4.76 -10.39 38.25
N PHE A 74 4.37 -9.53 37.32
CA PHE A 74 5.26 -8.56 36.71
C PHE A 74 4.49 -7.30 36.31
N GLY A 75 5.02 -6.11 36.64
CA GLY A 75 4.39 -4.84 36.27
C GLY A 75 3.02 -4.55 36.89
N GLY A 76 2.63 -5.28 37.94
CA GLY A 76 1.29 -5.20 38.51
C GLY A 76 0.22 -6.01 37.77
N GLU A 77 0.62 -6.77 36.75
CA GLU A 77 -0.18 -7.79 36.08
C GLU A 77 0.28 -9.20 36.53
N THR A 78 -0.61 -10.18 36.39
CA THR A 78 -0.32 -11.59 36.69
C THR A 78 -0.56 -12.40 35.43
N TYR A 79 0.47 -13.09 34.97
CA TYR A 79 0.44 -13.97 33.81
C TYR A 79 0.45 -15.42 34.29
N THR A 80 -0.37 -16.27 33.70
CA THR A 80 -0.52 -17.66 34.15
C THR A 80 -0.49 -18.61 32.97
N ARG A 81 0.20 -19.74 33.13
CA ARG A 81 0.22 -20.80 32.13
C ARG A 81 0.12 -22.16 32.79
N THR A 82 -0.72 -23.01 32.19
CA THR A 82 -0.89 -24.40 32.56
C THR A 82 -0.45 -25.28 31.39
N LEU A 83 0.48 -26.18 31.67
CA LEU A 83 1.03 -27.16 30.76
C LEU A 83 0.43 -28.53 31.06
N SER A 84 -0.13 -29.19 30.06
CA SER A 84 -0.75 -30.51 30.18
C SER A 84 -0.04 -31.52 29.28
N ARG A 85 0.32 -32.68 29.83
CA ARG A 85 0.99 -33.74 29.07
C ARG A 85 -0.04 -34.78 28.59
N ASP A 86 -0.27 -34.86 27.29
CA ASP A 86 -1.10 -35.90 26.66
C ASP A 86 -0.33 -36.67 25.58
N GLY A 87 -0.30 -38.00 25.67
CA GLY A 87 0.29 -38.87 24.64
C GLY A 87 1.79 -38.66 24.33
N GLY A 88 2.52 -37.88 25.13
CA GLY A 88 3.92 -37.51 24.88
C GLY A 88 4.11 -36.07 24.39
N THR A 89 3.03 -35.37 24.05
CA THR A 89 3.02 -33.95 23.67
C THR A 89 2.59 -33.10 24.87
N VAL A 90 3.23 -31.95 25.05
CA VAL A 90 2.82 -30.96 26.05
C VAL A 90 1.96 -29.91 25.34
N THR A 91 0.79 -29.61 25.87
CA THR A 91 -0.08 -28.52 25.40
C THR A 91 -0.18 -27.45 26.47
N SER A 92 -0.15 -26.19 26.02
CA SER A 92 -0.20 -25.02 26.90
C SER A 92 -1.55 -24.32 26.83
N THR A 93 -2.01 -23.78 27.96
CA THR A 93 -3.20 -22.92 28.06
C THR A 93 -2.97 -21.84 29.10
N GLY A 94 -3.68 -20.72 29.01
CA GLY A 94 -3.58 -19.59 29.94
C GLY A 94 -3.29 -18.27 29.23
N ASP A 95 -2.91 -17.27 30.01
CA ASP A 95 -2.61 -15.91 29.58
C ASP A 95 -1.12 -15.62 29.87
N PRO A 96 -0.21 -15.97 28.94
CA PRO A 96 1.23 -15.67 29.06
C PRO A 96 1.54 -14.18 28.81
N TYR A 97 2.79 -13.78 29.02
CA TYR A 97 3.23 -12.41 28.75
C TYR A 97 3.19 -12.03 27.26
N LEU A 98 3.62 -12.95 26.37
CA LEU A 98 3.60 -12.81 24.91
C LEU A 98 2.54 -13.73 24.31
N GLU A 99 1.77 -13.18 23.36
CA GLU A 99 0.88 -13.98 22.50
C GLU A 99 1.68 -14.78 21.45
N ASP A 100 2.78 -14.20 20.95
CA ASP A 100 3.71 -14.84 20.02
C ASP A 100 5.12 -14.89 20.63
N PRO A 101 5.62 -16.08 21.04
CA PRO A 101 6.95 -16.24 21.63
C PRO A 101 8.08 -16.37 20.61
N THR A 102 7.81 -16.35 19.29
CA THR A 102 8.79 -16.69 18.24
C THR A 102 10.12 -15.95 18.38
N LEU A 103 10.07 -14.64 18.63
CA LEU A 103 11.27 -13.81 18.85
C LEU A 103 12.04 -14.23 20.11
N ALA A 104 11.32 -14.53 21.19
CA ALA A 104 11.92 -14.95 22.46
C ALA A 104 12.56 -16.32 22.32
N ASP A 105 11.88 -17.28 21.69
CA ASP A 105 12.38 -18.64 21.46
C ASP A 105 13.61 -18.66 20.54
N LEU A 106 13.67 -17.78 19.53
CA LEU A 106 14.82 -17.69 18.64
C LEU A 106 16.03 -17.01 19.28
N PHE A 107 15.84 -15.85 19.93
CA PHE A 107 16.95 -14.96 20.24
C PHE A 107 17.07 -14.52 21.71
N ALA A 108 16.05 -14.73 22.56
CA ALA A 108 16.13 -14.37 23.98
C ALA A 108 16.35 -15.59 24.90
N PHE A 109 15.85 -16.77 24.52
CA PHE A 109 15.96 -18.00 25.30
C PHE A 109 17.09 -18.87 24.76
N LEU A 110 18.31 -18.46 25.10
CA LEU A 110 19.55 -19.03 24.56
C LEU A 110 20.03 -20.23 25.39
N LEU A 111 19.16 -21.22 25.59
CA LEU A 111 19.50 -22.52 26.19
C LEU A 111 20.19 -23.42 25.15
N GLU A 112 20.75 -24.56 25.58
CA GLU A 112 21.36 -25.56 24.68
C GLU A 112 20.40 -26.01 23.56
N SER A 113 19.11 -26.13 23.87
CA SER A 113 18.07 -26.58 22.93
C SER A 113 17.54 -25.50 21.99
N ASN A 114 18.01 -24.25 22.10
CA ASN A 114 17.56 -23.13 21.29
C ASN A 114 17.71 -23.41 19.78
N GLU A 115 16.66 -23.11 19.01
CA GLU A 115 16.61 -23.38 17.57
C GLU A 115 17.72 -22.64 16.80
N ALA A 116 17.92 -21.35 17.06
CA ALA A 116 18.93 -20.54 16.37
C ALA A 116 20.35 -21.05 16.61
N ARG A 117 20.69 -21.38 17.87
CA ARG A 117 22.00 -21.98 18.24
C ARG A 117 22.20 -23.33 17.54
N GLN A 118 21.18 -24.18 17.56
CA GLN A 118 21.24 -25.53 16.97
C GLN A 118 21.29 -25.51 15.44
N ALA A 119 20.57 -24.59 14.81
CA ALA A 119 20.53 -24.46 13.36
C ALA A 119 21.89 -24.10 12.78
N VAL A 120 22.60 -23.16 13.42
CA VAL A 120 24.00 -22.87 13.07
C VAL A 120 24.85 -24.12 13.28
N ALA A 121 24.72 -24.79 14.43
CA ALA A 121 25.48 -26.00 14.68
C ALA A 121 25.20 -27.08 13.62
N ARG A 122 24.00 -27.19 13.07
CA ARG A 122 23.58 -28.22 12.08
C ARG A 122 23.69 -27.79 10.62
N ALA A 123 24.08 -26.53 10.35
CA ALA A 123 24.04 -25.91 9.03
C ALA A 123 22.64 -25.97 8.37
N ASP A 124 21.60 -25.70 9.18
CA ASP A 124 20.22 -25.54 8.72
C ASP A 124 20.03 -24.17 8.00
N ASP A 125 18.85 -23.92 7.45
CA ASP A 125 18.57 -22.71 6.65
C ASP A 125 18.55 -21.42 7.51
N LEU A 126 19.67 -20.70 7.50
CA LEU A 126 19.84 -19.46 8.24
C LEU A 126 18.96 -18.32 7.72
N ARG A 127 18.60 -18.33 6.43
CA ARG A 127 17.69 -17.31 5.88
C ARG A 127 16.33 -17.40 6.54
N ALA A 128 15.83 -18.62 6.75
CA ALA A 128 14.55 -18.84 7.41
C ALA A 128 14.52 -18.40 8.89
N LEU A 129 15.67 -18.22 9.53
CA LEU A 129 15.77 -17.76 10.92
C LEU A 129 15.95 -16.25 11.00
N ILE A 130 16.84 -15.69 10.18
CA ILE A 130 17.11 -14.24 10.11
C ILE A 130 15.87 -13.48 9.63
N MET A 131 15.18 -14.03 8.63
CA MET A 131 14.03 -13.35 8.03
C MET A 131 12.72 -13.64 8.77
N ARG A 132 12.66 -14.61 9.70
CA ARG A 132 11.40 -14.98 10.37
C ARG A 132 10.73 -13.82 11.10
N PRO A 133 11.48 -12.95 11.81
CA PRO A 133 10.88 -11.81 12.50
C PRO A 133 10.62 -10.62 11.58
N VAL A 134 11.12 -10.65 10.35
CA VAL A 134 10.95 -9.59 9.37
C VAL A 134 9.73 -9.95 8.52
N ASP A 135 8.71 -9.10 8.52
CA ASP A 135 7.45 -9.34 7.80
C ASP A 135 7.63 -9.19 6.27
N VAL A 136 8.35 -10.14 5.68
CA VAL A 136 8.54 -10.27 4.23
C VAL A 136 7.39 -11.07 3.61
N ASP A 137 6.67 -11.86 4.40
CA ASP A 137 5.56 -12.68 3.93
C ASP A 137 4.41 -11.82 3.41
N ALA A 138 4.09 -10.69 4.06
CA ALA A 138 3.13 -9.73 3.52
C ALA A 138 3.55 -9.18 2.14
N ILE A 139 4.84 -8.89 1.96
CA ILE A 139 5.38 -8.41 0.67
C ILE A 139 5.31 -9.51 -0.40
N HIS A 140 5.60 -10.77 -0.04
CA HIS A 140 5.45 -11.91 -0.95
C HIS A 140 4.00 -12.13 -1.37
N GLU A 141 3.03 -11.95 -0.46
CA GLU A 141 1.60 -12.04 -0.78
C GLU A 141 1.20 -10.93 -1.77
N GLU A 142 1.67 -9.70 -1.56
CA GLU A 142 1.44 -8.58 -2.46
C GLU A 142 2.04 -8.83 -3.86
N ILE A 143 3.27 -9.35 -3.93
CA ILE A 143 3.88 -9.80 -5.18
C ILE A 143 3.02 -10.86 -5.86
N HIS A 144 2.51 -11.85 -5.14
CA HIS A 144 1.68 -12.90 -5.74
C HIS A 144 0.36 -12.33 -6.30
N ASN A 145 -0.28 -11.40 -5.59
CA ASN A 145 -1.49 -10.74 -6.06
C ASN A 145 -1.22 -9.95 -7.34
N LEU A 146 -0.15 -9.17 -7.38
CA LEU A 146 0.26 -8.41 -8.58
C LEU A 146 0.67 -9.31 -9.74
N GLU A 147 1.31 -10.45 -9.50
CA GLU A 147 1.60 -11.43 -10.55
C GLU A 147 0.33 -12.03 -11.14
N THR A 148 -0.66 -12.34 -10.30
CA THR A 148 -1.96 -12.85 -10.74
C THR A 148 -2.70 -11.80 -11.56
N GLU A 149 -2.62 -10.53 -11.15
CA GLU A 149 -3.24 -9.42 -11.85
C GLU A 149 -2.60 -9.16 -13.21
N ARG A 150 -1.26 -9.17 -13.27
CA ARG A 150 -0.54 -9.09 -14.55
C ARG A 150 -0.96 -10.22 -15.49
N ASP A 151 -1.05 -11.45 -14.99
CA ASP A 151 -1.43 -12.61 -15.80
C ASP A 151 -2.88 -12.48 -16.32
N ARG A 152 -3.82 -11.93 -15.51
CA ARG A 152 -5.18 -11.58 -15.95
C ARG A 152 -5.17 -10.56 -17.09
N ILE A 153 -4.40 -9.48 -16.95
CA ILE A 153 -4.29 -8.43 -17.96
C ILE A 153 -3.66 -8.99 -19.25
N ASP A 154 -2.63 -9.83 -19.14
CA ASP A 154 -2.00 -10.49 -20.28
C ASP A 154 -3.00 -11.38 -21.05
N ASP A 155 -3.85 -12.13 -20.35
CA ASP A 155 -4.92 -12.95 -20.95
C ASP A 155 -5.99 -12.07 -21.66
N GLU A 156 -6.36 -10.95 -21.06
CA GLU A 156 -7.32 -9.99 -21.66
C GLU A 156 -6.77 -9.33 -22.93
N LEU A 157 -5.51 -8.90 -22.91
CA LEU A 157 -4.82 -8.35 -24.08
C LEU A 157 -4.70 -9.40 -25.20
N ALA A 158 -4.45 -10.67 -24.86
CA ALA A 158 -4.42 -11.76 -25.82
C ALA A 158 -5.79 -11.98 -26.47
N ALA A 159 -6.88 -11.94 -25.68
CA ALA A 159 -8.24 -12.05 -26.19
C ALA A 159 -8.61 -10.88 -27.12
N ILE A 160 -8.21 -9.65 -26.78
CA ILE A 160 -8.41 -8.48 -27.65
C ILE A 160 -7.66 -8.66 -28.98
N ALA A 161 -6.43 -9.17 -28.94
CA ALA A 161 -5.64 -9.43 -30.14
C ALA A 161 -6.29 -10.48 -31.07
N GLU A 162 -6.91 -11.52 -30.50
CA GLU A 162 -7.69 -12.50 -31.26
C GLU A 162 -8.92 -11.85 -31.92
N GLN A 163 -9.71 -11.10 -31.15
CA GLN A 163 -10.90 -10.41 -31.67
C GLN A 163 -10.58 -9.40 -32.77
N LYS A 164 -9.46 -8.69 -32.67
CA LYS A 164 -8.98 -7.77 -33.70
C LYS A 164 -8.68 -8.47 -35.03
N THR A 165 -8.35 -9.76 -34.97
CA THR A 165 -8.15 -10.60 -36.17
C THR A 165 -9.49 -11.04 -36.78
N GLU A 166 -10.54 -11.22 -35.96
CA GLU A 166 -11.89 -11.57 -36.41
C GLU A 166 -12.68 -10.37 -36.98
N LEU A 167 -12.38 -9.16 -36.53
CA LEU A 167 -13.12 -7.94 -36.88
C LEU A 167 -13.31 -7.73 -38.40
N PRO A 168 -12.29 -7.87 -39.27
CA PRO A 168 -12.46 -7.69 -40.71
C PRO A 168 -13.42 -8.71 -41.35
N ASP A 169 -13.46 -9.94 -40.84
CA ASP A 169 -14.37 -10.98 -41.34
C ASP A 169 -15.82 -10.66 -40.93
N LEU A 170 -16.02 -10.10 -39.74
CA LEU A 170 -17.33 -9.64 -39.27
C LEU A 170 -17.80 -8.40 -40.07
N GLU A 171 -16.93 -7.44 -40.34
CA GLU A 171 -17.24 -6.28 -41.18
C GLU A 171 -17.62 -6.70 -42.61
N ALA A 172 -16.87 -7.64 -43.20
CA ALA A 172 -17.22 -8.21 -44.50
C ALA A 172 -18.58 -8.91 -44.45
N ARG A 173 -18.85 -9.66 -43.38
CA ARG A 173 -20.14 -10.33 -43.17
C ARG A 173 -21.30 -9.34 -43.02
N ARG A 174 -21.09 -8.21 -42.34
CA ARG A 174 -22.05 -7.12 -42.21
C ARG A 174 -22.40 -6.56 -43.59
N ALA A 175 -21.39 -6.20 -44.38
CA ALA A 175 -21.59 -5.66 -45.72
C ALA A 175 -22.29 -6.65 -46.68
N ASP A 176 -21.97 -7.94 -46.58
CA ASP A 176 -22.66 -8.99 -47.35
C ASP A 176 -24.15 -9.09 -46.96
N LEU A 177 -24.45 -9.07 -45.66
CA LEU A 177 -25.82 -9.12 -45.15
C LEU A 177 -26.64 -7.90 -45.57
N GLU A 178 -26.07 -6.70 -45.49
CA GLU A 178 -26.69 -5.45 -45.95
C GLU A 178 -27.04 -5.53 -47.45
N SER A 179 -26.11 -5.98 -48.28
CA SER A 179 -26.31 -6.18 -49.72
C SER A 179 -27.38 -7.24 -50.03
N GLU A 180 -27.39 -8.35 -49.28
CA GLU A 180 -28.43 -9.38 -49.41
C GLU A 180 -29.82 -8.85 -49.01
N ILE A 181 -29.91 -8.05 -47.95
CA ILE A 181 -31.16 -7.41 -47.50
C ILE A 181 -31.65 -6.43 -48.56
N GLU A 182 -30.79 -5.54 -49.06
CA GLU A 182 -31.16 -4.57 -50.10
C GLU A 182 -31.66 -5.26 -51.37
N GLY A 183 -30.95 -6.32 -51.81
CA GLY A 183 -31.35 -7.12 -52.96
C GLY A 183 -32.73 -7.76 -52.79
N LYS A 184 -33.03 -8.32 -51.62
CA LYS A 184 -34.33 -8.93 -51.30
C LYS A 184 -35.44 -7.89 -51.13
N ARG A 185 -35.17 -6.74 -50.50
CA ARG A 185 -36.12 -5.63 -50.42
C ARG A 185 -36.51 -5.15 -51.83
N ALA A 186 -35.55 -5.04 -52.75
CA ALA A 186 -35.84 -4.70 -54.15
C ALA A 186 -36.62 -5.79 -54.90
N GLU A 187 -36.50 -7.06 -54.51
CA GLU A 187 -37.34 -8.16 -55.03
C GLU A 187 -38.76 -8.11 -54.45
N LEU A 188 -38.90 -7.84 -53.15
CA LEU A 188 -40.17 -7.67 -52.47
C LEU A 188 -41.00 -6.55 -53.11
N VAL A 189 -40.41 -5.37 -53.32
CA VAL A 189 -41.09 -4.23 -53.97
C VAL A 189 -41.59 -4.58 -55.38
N ARG A 190 -40.82 -5.38 -56.14
CA ARG A 190 -41.27 -5.87 -57.45
C ARG A 190 -42.46 -6.81 -57.33
N LYS A 191 -42.45 -7.72 -56.35
CA LYS A 191 -43.56 -8.64 -56.07
C LYS A 191 -44.82 -7.92 -55.60
N GLU A 192 -44.69 -6.91 -54.74
CA GLU A 192 -45.80 -6.06 -54.31
C GLU A 192 -46.41 -5.30 -55.50
N SER A 193 -45.59 -4.77 -56.40
CA SER A 193 -46.08 -4.11 -57.61
C SER A 193 -46.86 -5.08 -58.52
N GLU A 194 -46.40 -6.33 -58.65
CA GLU A 194 -47.12 -7.39 -59.39
C GLU A 194 -48.48 -7.72 -58.74
N ILE A 195 -48.52 -7.78 -57.40
CA ILE A 195 -49.74 -8.00 -56.62
C ILE A 195 -50.75 -6.86 -56.84
N ASP A 196 -50.29 -5.61 -56.77
CA ASP A 196 -51.14 -4.43 -56.96
C ASP A 196 -51.74 -4.36 -58.38
N GLU A 197 -50.93 -4.67 -59.40
CA GLU A 197 -51.40 -4.74 -60.79
C GLU A 197 -52.45 -5.84 -60.97
N PHE A 198 -52.25 -7.01 -60.34
CA PHE A 198 -53.23 -8.09 -60.39
C PHE A 198 -54.52 -7.72 -59.67
N ASN A 199 -54.44 -7.15 -58.47
CA ASN A 199 -55.60 -6.73 -57.68
C ASN A 199 -56.44 -5.67 -58.41
N ALA A 200 -55.81 -4.71 -59.10
CA ALA A 200 -56.51 -3.72 -59.92
C ALA A 200 -57.30 -4.35 -61.09
N THR A 201 -56.93 -5.57 -61.50
CA THR A 201 -57.57 -6.30 -62.61
C THR A 201 -58.76 -7.17 -62.14
N VAL A 202 -58.82 -7.51 -60.85
CA VAL A 202 -59.80 -8.46 -60.27
C VAL A 202 -61.08 -7.77 -59.75
N ASP A 203 -61.09 -6.45 -59.64
CA ASP A 203 -62.19 -5.60 -59.12
C ASP A 203 -63.54 -5.68 -59.89
N GLU A 204 -63.66 -6.48 -60.97
CA GLU A 204 -64.85 -6.58 -61.83
C GLU A 204 -65.87 -7.70 -61.48
N SER A 205 -65.61 -8.57 -60.49
CA SER A 205 -66.49 -9.72 -60.16
C SER A 205 -67.20 -9.59 -58.80
N ARG A 206 -68.39 -8.99 -58.74
CA ARG A 206 -69.09 -8.69 -57.47
C ARG A 206 -70.25 -9.64 -57.12
N SER A 207 -70.14 -10.32 -55.98
CA SER A 207 -71.13 -10.27 -54.86
C SER A 207 -70.98 -11.39 -53.81
N GLU A 208 -70.07 -12.35 -53.99
CA GLU A 208 -69.85 -13.47 -53.04
C GLU A 208 -68.62 -13.28 -52.10
N GLN A 209 -67.97 -12.10 -52.08
CA GLN A 209 -66.57 -11.95 -51.59
C GLN A 209 -66.28 -10.96 -50.45
N ALA A 210 -67.29 -10.46 -49.71
CA ALA A 210 -67.04 -9.44 -48.66
C ALA A 210 -66.11 -9.91 -47.52
N GLU A 211 -66.17 -11.19 -47.12
CA GLU A 211 -65.32 -11.73 -46.05
C GLU A 211 -63.86 -11.89 -46.47
N LEU A 212 -63.62 -12.19 -47.75
CA LEU A 212 -62.26 -12.27 -48.31
C LEU A 212 -61.65 -10.86 -48.43
N ASP A 213 -62.42 -9.89 -48.92
CA ASP A 213 -61.99 -8.49 -49.04
C ASP A 213 -61.61 -7.89 -47.68
N ASP A 214 -62.41 -8.13 -46.63
CA ASP A 214 -62.11 -7.68 -45.26
C ASP A 214 -60.78 -8.27 -44.74
N ARG A 215 -60.48 -9.54 -45.05
CA ARG A 215 -59.23 -10.20 -44.63
C ARG A 215 -58.01 -9.73 -45.42
N LEU A 216 -58.18 -9.43 -46.71
CA LEU A 216 -57.13 -8.82 -47.53
C LEU A 216 -56.84 -7.38 -47.07
N GLU A 217 -57.84 -6.62 -46.65
CA GLU A 217 -57.64 -5.29 -46.06
C GLU A 217 -56.87 -5.38 -44.73
N ALA A 218 -57.25 -6.29 -43.83
CA ALA A 218 -56.51 -6.54 -42.59
C ALA A 218 -55.05 -6.96 -42.82
N LEU A 219 -54.79 -7.78 -43.85
CA LEU A 219 -53.42 -8.18 -44.23
C LEU A 219 -52.59 -7.00 -44.73
N ARG A 220 -53.17 -6.11 -45.54
CA ARG A 220 -52.50 -4.87 -46.01
C ARG A 220 -52.18 -3.93 -44.85
N ASP A 221 -53.10 -3.80 -43.89
CA ASP A 221 -52.89 -2.98 -42.70
C ASP A 221 -51.75 -3.53 -41.82
N ALA A 222 -51.71 -4.84 -41.58
CA ALA A 222 -50.66 -5.49 -40.80
C ALA A 222 -49.27 -5.34 -41.46
N ARG A 223 -49.16 -5.50 -42.79
CA ARG A 223 -47.90 -5.25 -43.52
C ARG A 223 -47.48 -3.79 -43.47
N SER A 224 -48.43 -2.85 -43.57
CA SER A 224 -48.15 -1.42 -43.42
C SER A 224 -47.65 -1.08 -42.02
N GLU A 225 -48.08 -1.80 -40.99
CA GLU A 225 -47.59 -1.63 -39.61
C GLU A 225 -46.18 -2.21 -39.45
N LEU A 226 -45.88 -3.36 -40.04
CA LEU A 226 -44.51 -3.91 -40.10
C LEU A 226 -43.52 -2.94 -40.74
N GLU A 227 -43.89 -2.29 -41.85
CA GLU A 227 -43.02 -1.33 -42.52
C GLU A 227 -42.74 -0.08 -41.66
N ARG A 228 -43.73 0.35 -40.86
CA ARG A 228 -43.53 1.42 -39.86
C ARG A 228 -42.58 0.99 -38.75
N LEU A 229 -42.75 -0.22 -38.21
CA LEU A 229 -41.87 -0.75 -37.17
C LEU A 229 -40.42 -0.90 -37.67
N ARG A 230 -40.22 -1.35 -38.92
CA ARG A 230 -38.89 -1.36 -39.56
C ARG A 230 -38.27 0.03 -39.62
N SER A 231 -39.04 1.02 -40.07
CA SER A 231 -38.57 2.41 -40.12
C SER A 231 -38.22 2.95 -38.72
N ASP A 232 -39.02 2.63 -37.71
CA ASP A 232 -38.76 3.05 -36.32
C ASP A 232 -37.50 2.38 -35.74
N ILE A 233 -37.26 1.11 -36.07
CA ILE A 233 -36.03 0.37 -35.73
C ILE A 233 -34.82 1.04 -36.35
N ASP A 234 -34.85 1.34 -37.66
CA ASP A 234 -33.75 1.98 -38.37
C ASP A 234 -33.39 3.33 -37.71
N VAL A 235 -34.40 4.15 -37.36
CA VAL A 235 -34.20 5.42 -36.66
C VAL A 235 -33.60 5.23 -35.26
N GLN A 236 -34.01 4.20 -34.50
CA GLN A 236 -33.38 3.91 -33.21
C GLN A 236 -31.90 3.51 -33.38
N GLN A 237 -31.58 2.70 -34.39
CA GLN A 237 -30.22 2.27 -34.67
C GLN A 237 -29.29 3.45 -35.00
N GLU A 238 -29.72 4.35 -35.90
CA GLU A 238 -28.97 5.58 -36.22
C GLU A 238 -28.75 6.45 -34.97
N SER A 239 -29.77 6.57 -34.10
CA SER A 239 -29.65 7.33 -32.86
C SER A 239 -28.64 6.72 -31.89
N ILE A 240 -28.61 5.38 -31.77
CA ILE A 240 -27.64 4.67 -30.93
C ILE A 240 -26.21 4.86 -31.45
N GLU A 241 -26.02 4.79 -32.77
CA GLU A 241 -24.71 5.02 -33.39
C GLU A 241 -24.19 6.44 -33.11
N SER A 242 -25.06 7.45 -33.26
CA SER A 242 -24.71 8.83 -32.92
C SER A 242 -24.31 8.99 -31.45
N LEU A 243 -25.06 8.38 -30.51
CA LEU A 243 -24.74 8.45 -29.08
C LEU A 243 -23.45 7.71 -28.73
N ARG A 244 -23.14 6.60 -29.39
CA ARG A 244 -21.86 5.89 -29.24
C ARG A 244 -20.69 6.75 -29.68
N SER A 245 -20.82 7.46 -30.80
CA SER A 245 -19.81 8.43 -31.23
C SER A 245 -19.62 9.56 -30.21
N GLU A 246 -20.72 10.08 -29.64
CA GLU A 246 -20.61 11.10 -28.58
C GLU A 246 -19.95 10.54 -27.31
N ARG A 247 -20.24 9.29 -26.92
CA ARG A 247 -19.57 8.62 -25.80
C ARG A 247 -18.05 8.57 -26.01
N HIS A 248 -17.62 8.10 -27.18
CA HIS A 248 -16.20 8.03 -27.53
C HIS A 248 -15.52 9.40 -27.52
N ASP A 249 -16.18 10.44 -28.05
CA ASP A 249 -15.65 11.80 -28.01
C ASP A 249 -15.51 12.33 -26.57
N LEU A 250 -16.45 11.99 -25.67
CA LEU A 250 -16.40 12.37 -24.26
C LEU A 250 -15.30 11.62 -23.49
N GLU A 251 -15.13 10.33 -23.75
CA GLU A 251 -14.05 9.50 -23.18
C GLU A 251 -12.68 10.05 -23.58
N ALA A 252 -12.48 10.35 -24.87
CA ALA A 252 -11.24 10.96 -25.37
C ALA A 252 -10.98 12.36 -24.76
N ASP A 253 -12.03 13.16 -24.59
CA ASP A 253 -11.92 14.47 -23.92
C ASP A 253 -11.55 14.34 -22.43
N LEU A 254 -11.98 13.27 -21.75
CA LEU A 254 -11.62 12.96 -20.37
C LEU A 254 -10.17 12.48 -20.24
N GLU A 255 -9.71 11.64 -21.17
CA GLU A 255 -8.33 11.14 -21.24
C GLU A 255 -7.33 12.26 -21.53
N ALA A 256 -7.71 13.22 -22.38
CA ALA A 256 -6.87 14.38 -22.69
C ALA A 256 -6.66 15.33 -21.49
N LEU A 257 -7.48 15.21 -20.44
CA LEU A 257 -7.32 15.98 -19.21
C LEU A 257 -6.33 15.27 -18.27
N PRO A 258 -5.31 15.97 -17.75
CA PRO A 258 -4.40 15.40 -16.76
C PRO A 258 -5.13 14.79 -15.57
N GLU A 259 -4.58 13.71 -15.03
CA GLU A 259 -5.12 13.06 -13.85
C GLU A 259 -5.24 14.03 -12.67
N PRO A 260 -6.25 13.84 -11.81
CA PRO A 260 -6.43 14.67 -10.64
C PRO A 260 -5.27 14.46 -9.65
N ASP A 261 -4.35 15.43 -9.56
CA ASP A 261 -3.35 15.47 -8.49
C ASP A 261 -4.04 15.55 -7.11
N ASP A 262 -3.52 14.78 -6.15
CA ASP A 262 -4.07 14.69 -4.79
C ASP A 262 -4.02 16.04 -4.04
N ASP A 263 -5.15 16.28 -3.35
CA ASP A 263 -5.49 17.32 -2.39
C ASP A 263 -5.14 18.78 -2.73
N GLY A 264 -6.13 19.50 -3.27
CA GLY A 264 -6.22 20.97 -3.20
C GLY A 264 -6.19 21.53 -1.75
N ARG A 265 -6.19 20.66 -0.74
CA ARG A 265 -5.94 20.98 0.68
C ARG A 265 -4.50 21.44 0.91
N SER A 266 -3.52 20.81 0.25
CA SER A 266 -2.10 21.19 0.38
C SER A 266 -1.86 22.64 -0.07
N LEU A 267 -2.39 22.97 -1.25
CA LEU A 267 -2.28 24.29 -1.87
C LEU A 267 -3.08 25.36 -1.11
N SER A 268 -4.21 24.99 -0.50
CA SER A 268 -4.97 25.89 0.39
C SER A 268 -4.22 26.18 1.69
N ALA A 269 -3.61 25.16 2.31
CA ALA A 269 -2.79 25.34 3.51
C ALA A 269 -1.56 26.20 3.25
N GLU A 270 -0.93 26.07 2.08
CA GLU A 270 0.21 26.90 1.70
C GLU A 270 -0.17 28.36 1.45
N LEU A 271 -1.29 28.61 0.77
CA LEU A 271 -1.87 29.96 0.63
C LEU A 271 -2.12 30.61 2.00
N ASP A 272 -2.66 29.87 2.96
CA ASP A 272 -2.94 30.41 4.31
C ASP A 272 -1.65 30.69 5.08
N ARG A 273 -0.65 29.80 5.01
CA ARG A 273 0.70 30.05 5.59
C ARG A 273 1.35 31.31 5.03
N LEU A 274 1.27 31.53 3.72
CA LEU A 274 1.83 32.72 3.08
C LEU A 274 1.07 33.99 3.46
N ARG A 275 -0.26 33.94 3.60
CA ARG A 275 -1.08 35.08 4.09
C ARG A 275 -0.73 35.45 5.53
N ASP A 276 -0.55 34.47 6.40
CA ASP A 276 -0.16 34.69 7.80
C ASP A 276 1.25 35.26 7.89
N ARG A 277 2.20 34.73 7.10
CA ARG A 277 3.57 35.25 7.03
C ARG A 277 3.61 36.68 6.50
N LYS A 278 2.83 36.98 5.45
CA LYS A 278 2.67 38.35 4.93
C LYS A 278 2.15 39.28 6.01
N SER A 279 1.08 38.91 6.70
CA SER A 279 0.47 39.73 7.75
C SER A 279 1.44 40.00 8.91
N THR A 280 2.30 39.03 9.24
CA THR A 280 3.35 39.20 10.26
C THR A 280 4.41 40.19 9.79
N LEU A 281 4.91 40.03 8.56
CA LEU A 281 5.90 40.95 7.99
C LEU A 281 5.35 42.38 7.81
N GLU A 282 4.07 42.55 7.49
CA GLU A 282 3.43 43.86 7.41
C GLU A 282 3.31 44.53 8.78
N ARG A 283 3.06 43.77 9.85
CA ARG A 283 3.11 44.28 11.24
C ARG A 283 4.53 44.69 11.61
N ASP A 284 5.51 43.81 11.37
CA ASP A 284 6.93 44.11 11.60
C ASP A 284 7.35 45.38 10.84
N LEU A 285 6.89 45.56 9.60
CA LEU A 285 7.17 46.75 8.79
C LEU A 285 6.55 48.01 9.40
N GLY A 286 5.33 47.91 9.95
CA GLY A 286 4.68 48.99 10.67
C GLY A 286 5.46 49.40 11.92
N GLU A 287 5.85 48.43 12.75
CA GLU A 287 6.66 48.66 13.94
C GLU A 287 8.03 49.27 13.61
N LEU A 288 8.70 48.76 12.56
CA LEU A 288 9.96 49.32 12.07
C LEU A 288 9.78 50.75 11.54
N GLN A 289 8.69 51.04 10.85
CA GLN A 289 8.40 52.38 10.37
C GLN A 289 8.15 53.35 11.52
N ASP A 290 7.38 52.95 12.53
CA ASP A 290 7.11 53.75 13.72
C ASP A 290 8.41 54.01 14.50
N LEU A 291 9.28 53.01 14.63
CA LEU A 291 10.60 53.15 15.25
C LEU A 291 11.51 54.08 14.44
N ILE A 292 11.59 53.93 13.12
CA ILE A 292 12.39 54.80 12.26
C ILE A 292 11.87 56.24 12.36
N GLN A 293 10.56 56.46 12.25
CA GLN A 293 9.96 57.79 12.32
C GLN A 293 10.14 58.45 13.70
N PHE A 294 10.03 57.67 14.79
CA PHE A 294 10.27 58.16 16.13
C PHE A 294 11.74 58.58 16.33
N ASN A 295 12.68 57.76 15.89
CA ASN A 295 14.11 58.06 16.00
C ASN A 295 14.50 59.21 15.06
N GLU A 296 14.00 59.25 13.81
CA GLU A 296 14.20 60.37 12.87
C GLU A 296 13.61 61.67 13.44
N GLY A 297 12.39 61.63 14.00
CA GLY A 297 11.78 62.80 14.63
C GLY A 297 12.56 63.31 15.84
N MET A 298 13.17 62.42 16.62
CA MET A 298 14.01 62.81 17.76
C MET A 298 15.38 63.36 17.33
N VAL A 299 15.96 62.84 16.24
CA VAL A 299 17.18 63.40 15.63
C VAL A 299 16.90 64.77 15.01
N ASP A 300 15.77 64.95 14.33
CA ASP A 300 15.36 66.22 13.72
C ASP A 300 14.95 67.28 14.78
N ASP A 301 14.40 66.86 15.93
CA ASP A 301 14.05 67.75 17.06
C ASP A 301 15.30 68.23 17.84
N ASP A 302 16.39 67.45 17.87
CA ASP A 302 17.67 67.85 18.47
C ASP A 302 18.41 68.90 17.60
N GLU A 303 18.22 68.87 16.27
CA GLU A 303 18.63 69.99 15.39
C GLU A 303 17.73 71.23 15.50
N SER A 304 16.48 71.07 16.00
CA SER A 304 15.47 72.13 16.06
C SER A 304 15.35 72.85 17.42
N GLY A 305 16.14 72.48 18.43
CA GLY A 305 16.30 73.24 19.68
C GLY A 305 15.03 73.40 20.53
N ALA A 306 14.14 72.40 20.55
CA ALA A 306 12.86 72.49 21.25
C ALA A 306 12.83 71.82 22.65
N ALA A 307 13.89 71.11 23.06
CA ALA A 307 13.98 70.42 24.35
C ALA A 307 14.51 71.27 25.53
N GLU A 308 14.62 72.60 25.40
CA GLU A 308 15.20 73.47 26.43
C GLU A 308 14.17 74.08 27.43
N ASN A 309 12.92 73.62 27.48
CA ASN A 309 11.86 74.35 28.23
C ASN A 309 11.03 73.58 29.27
N LEU A 310 11.49 72.42 29.74
CA LEU A 310 10.84 71.74 30.87
C LEU A 310 11.90 71.18 31.82
N LEU A 311 12.53 72.04 32.64
CA LEU A 311 12.78 71.88 34.08
C LEU A 311 13.73 72.97 34.65
N THR A 312 13.11 74.00 35.20
CA THR A 312 13.44 74.73 36.46
C THR A 312 14.64 75.68 36.59
N ASP A 313 14.27 76.92 36.96
CA ASP A 313 15.03 78.04 37.53
C ASP A 313 15.98 77.68 38.69
N SER A 314 17.24 78.13 38.58
CA SER A 314 18.05 78.76 39.65
C SER A 314 19.33 79.37 39.05
N GLU A 315 19.50 80.69 39.15
CA GLU A 315 20.68 81.45 38.71
C GLU A 315 21.93 81.26 39.63
N PRO A 316 23.09 81.90 39.38
CA PRO A 316 24.13 81.44 38.45
C PRO A 316 25.50 81.33 39.16
N SER A 317 26.32 80.34 38.80
CA SER A 317 27.75 80.37 39.12
C SER A 317 28.56 80.15 37.86
N SER A 318 29.36 81.15 37.55
CA SER A 318 30.33 81.20 36.47
C SER A 318 31.35 80.07 36.57
N GLU A 319 31.33 79.12 35.65
CA GLU A 319 32.49 78.33 35.25
C GLU A 319 32.40 77.97 33.76
N SER A 320 33.46 78.37 33.05
CA SER A 320 33.89 78.16 31.67
C SER A 320 32.94 77.59 30.59
N VAL A 321 32.68 78.45 29.59
CA VAL A 321 32.18 78.15 28.23
C VAL A 321 33.24 77.43 27.36
N THR A 322 34.11 76.60 27.97
CA THR A 322 35.20 75.88 27.27
C THR A 322 35.21 74.37 27.48
N ASP A 323 34.23 73.81 28.18
CA ASP A 323 33.94 72.36 28.17
C ASP A 323 32.78 72.00 27.21
N GLN A 324 32.30 72.96 26.42
CA GLN A 324 31.10 72.84 25.57
C GLN A 324 31.40 72.47 24.11
N LEU A 325 32.59 71.90 23.84
CA LEU A 325 33.09 71.77 22.47
C LEU A 325 33.87 70.49 22.16
N VAL A 326 33.89 69.51 23.07
CA VAL A 326 34.44 68.19 22.75
C VAL A 326 33.71 67.15 23.58
N ASP A 327 32.54 66.77 23.09
CA ASP A 327 32.09 65.40 22.95
C ASP A 327 30.70 65.57 22.32
N ASP A 328 30.65 65.48 20.98
CA ASP A 328 29.39 65.40 20.23
C ASP A 328 28.75 64.05 20.58
N THR A 329 28.32 63.92 21.83
CA THR A 329 27.70 62.74 22.39
C THR A 329 26.33 63.16 22.88
N VAL A 330 25.31 62.64 22.22
CA VAL A 330 23.91 62.84 22.56
C VAL A 330 23.54 61.79 23.60
N VAL A 331 22.71 62.16 24.57
CA VAL A 331 22.15 61.20 25.52
C VAL A 331 21.07 60.40 24.79
N CYS A 332 21.30 59.11 24.59
CA CYS A 332 20.34 58.24 23.90
C CYS A 332 19.01 58.21 24.67
N TRP A 333 17.93 58.65 24.04
CA TRP A 333 16.57 58.67 24.62
C TRP A 333 16.02 57.27 24.95
N THR A 334 16.59 56.21 24.39
CA THR A 334 16.12 54.83 24.61
C THR A 334 16.77 54.19 25.85
N CYS A 335 18.05 54.47 26.13
CA CYS A 335 18.80 53.81 27.21
C CYS A 335 19.52 54.75 28.19
N GLY A 336 19.48 56.07 27.95
CA GLY A 336 20.08 57.08 28.81
C GLY A 336 21.61 57.14 28.80
N SER A 337 22.29 56.43 27.89
CA SER A 337 23.75 56.46 27.75
C SER A 337 24.20 57.54 26.77
N GLU A 338 25.34 58.18 27.04
CA GLU A 338 26.02 59.10 26.11
C GLU A 338 26.59 58.32 24.91
N VAL A 339 26.17 58.70 23.70
CA VAL A 339 26.56 58.05 22.44
C VAL A 339 26.82 59.09 21.34
N GLU A 340 27.75 58.78 20.43
CA GLU A 340 28.04 59.58 19.23
C GLU A 340 26.82 59.56 18.27
N PRO A 341 26.37 60.71 17.71
CA PRO A 341 25.30 60.80 16.71
C PRO A 341 25.45 59.82 15.55
N GLU A 342 26.68 59.57 15.08
CA GLU A 342 26.94 58.64 13.99
C GLU A 342 26.55 57.20 14.34
N ARG A 343 26.54 56.81 15.62
CA ARG A 343 26.03 55.50 16.04
C ARG A 343 24.51 55.42 15.97
N ILE A 344 23.82 56.52 16.22
CA ILE A 344 22.37 56.62 16.10
C ILE A 344 21.99 56.58 14.61
N GLU A 345 22.69 57.34 13.76
CA GLU A 345 22.53 57.31 12.30
C GLU A 345 22.83 55.92 11.72
N ALA A 346 23.92 55.27 12.15
CA ALA A 346 24.23 53.90 11.72
C ALA A 346 23.17 52.88 12.17
N THR A 347 22.50 53.14 13.30
CA THR A 347 21.37 52.31 13.76
C THR A 347 20.13 52.57 12.91
N LEU A 348 19.84 53.84 12.57
CA LEU A 348 18.79 54.21 11.63
C LEU A 348 19.01 53.58 10.25
N ASP A 349 20.23 53.59 9.73
CA ASP A 349 20.56 52.94 8.47
C ASP A 349 20.36 51.43 8.51
N ARG A 350 20.74 50.76 9.62
CA ARG A 350 20.42 49.34 9.83
C ARG A 350 18.93 49.08 9.87
N LEU A 351 18.14 49.95 10.52
CA LEU A 351 16.68 49.83 10.55
C LEU A 351 16.08 50.05 9.16
N ARG A 352 16.60 51.00 8.38
CA ARG A 352 16.22 51.24 6.98
C ARG A 352 16.56 50.05 6.09
N ASP A 353 17.71 49.41 6.29
CA ASP A 353 18.12 48.19 5.59
C ASP A 353 17.19 47.03 5.91
N LEU A 354 16.92 46.80 7.20
CA LEU A 354 15.98 45.76 7.64
C LEU A 354 14.58 46.01 7.09
N ARG A 355 14.11 47.27 7.07
CA ARG A 355 12.83 47.65 6.45
C ARG A 355 12.82 47.33 4.94
N ARG A 356 13.91 47.61 4.22
CA ARG A 356 14.03 47.28 2.80
C ARG A 356 13.96 45.77 2.56
N GLU A 357 14.70 44.99 3.33
CA GLU A 357 14.69 43.52 3.27
C GLU A 357 13.28 42.96 3.54
N ARG A 358 12.61 43.43 4.59
CA ARG A 358 11.25 43.00 4.95
C ARG A 358 10.24 43.37 3.87
N LEU A 359 10.39 44.53 3.24
CA LEU A 359 9.54 44.97 2.13
C LEU A 359 9.77 44.13 0.86
N GLU A 360 11.01 43.72 0.58
CA GLU A 360 11.32 42.77 -0.49
C GLU A 360 10.71 41.39 -0.21
N ALA A 361 10.79 40.91 1.04
CA ALA A 361 10.17 39.66 1.45
C ALA A 361 8.64 39.68 1.30
N VAL A 362 7.97 40.79 1.65
CA VAL A 362 6.53 40.97 1.42
C VAL A 362 6.20 40.90 -0.07
N ARG A 363 6.97 41.58 -0.92
CA ARG A 363 6.76 41.55 -2.38
C ARG A 363 6.96 40.16 -2.98
N ALA A 364 7.94 39.40 -2.50
CA ALA A 364 8.16 38.02 -2.91
C ALA A 364 6.93 37.16 -2.55
N ILE A 365 6.48 37.22 -1.29
CA ILE A 365 5.27 36.49 -0.84
C ILE A 365 4.02 36.91 -1.63
N GLU A 366 3.88 38.19 -1.99
CA GLU A 366 2.77 38.64 -2.85
C GLU A 366 2.83 38.06 -4.27
N SER A 367 4.02 37.83 -4.80
CA SER A 367 4.21 37.14 -6.09
C SER A 367 3.79 35.69 -5.96
N ASP A 368 4.31 34.99 -4.95
CA ASP A 368 4.03 33.58 -4.69
C ASP A 368 2.53 33.34 -4.46
N LEU A 369 1.87 34.22 -3.69
CA LEU A 369 0.42 34.18 -3.48
C LEU A 369 -0.35 34.33 -4.80
N LYS A 370 0.06 35.22 -5.71
CA LYS A 370 -0.61 35.39 -7.00
C LYS A 370 -0.44 34.16 -7.90
N GLU A 371 0.74 33.56 -7.89
CA GLU A 371 1.05 32.35 -8.65
C GLU A 371 0.21 31.18 -8.14
N LEU A 372 0.24 30.90 -6.84
CA LEU A 372 -0.56 29.84 -6.22
C LEU A 372 -2.07 30.08 -6.37
N GLU A 373 -2.54 31.33 -6.31
CA GLU A 373 -3.94 31.63 -6.59
C GLU A 373 -4.32 31.40 -8.06
N SER A 374 -3.41 31.69 -9.00
CA SER A 374 -3.61 31.39 -10.42
C SER A 374 -3.69 29.87 -10.63
N GLU A 375 -2.75 29.14 -10.05
CA GLU A 375 -2.69 27.69 -10.10
C GLU A 375 -3.94 27.05 -9.48
N ARG A 376 -4.42 27.55 -8.34
CA ARG A 376 -5.68 27.11 -7.72
C ARG A 376 -6.87 27.27 -8.67
N ARG A 377 -6.96 28.41 -9.37
CA ARG A 377 -8.05 28.67 -10.33
C ARG A 377 -7.96 27.70 -11.51
N GLU A 378 -6.77 27.45 -12.03
CA GLU A 378 -6.55 26.51 -13.13
C GLU A 378 -6.87 25.06 -12.74
N ARG A 379 -6.40 24.60 -11.57
CA ARG A 379 -6.75 23.30 -11.01
C ARG A 379 -8.26 23.17 -10.78
N GLY A 380 -8.90 24.22 -10.28
CA GLY A 380 -10.36 24.29 -10.10
C GLY A 380 -11.12 24.17 -11.42
N ALA A 381 -10.74 24.95 -12.44
CA ALA A 381 -11.36 24.88 -13.76
C ALA A 381 -11.18 23.51 -14.44
N ARG A 382 -10.01 22.88 -14.27
CA ARG A 382 -9.76 21.50 -14.75
C ARG A 382 -10.69 20.50 -14.07
N ARG A 383 -10.84 20.59 -12.74
CA ARG A 383 -11.76 19.73 -11.99
C ARG A 383 -13.21 19.90 -12.42
N GLU A 384 -13.70 21.14 -12.50
CA GLU A 384 -15.07 21.44 -12.95
C GLU A 384 -15.32 20.92 -14.38
N ARG A 385 -14.33 21.04 -15.27
CA ARG A 385 -14.42 20.49 -16.62
C ARG A 385 -14.50 18.96 -16.62
N ARG A 386 -13.65 18.28 -15.82
CA ARG A 386 -13.67 16.82 -15.71
C ARG A 386 -15.00 16.32 -15.14
N GLU A 387 -15.50 16.95 -14.08
CA GLU A 387 -16.82 16.65 -13.49
C GLU A 387 -17.94 16.86 -14.51
N SER A 388 -17.93 17.98 -15.25
CA SER A 388 -18.93 18.23 -16.29
C SER A 388 -18.87 17.25 -17.47
N LEU A 389 -17.71 16.73 -17.82
CA LEU A 389 -17.56 15.71 -18.87
C LEU A 389 -18.03 14.34 -18.35
N SER A 390 -17.66 13.97 -17.13
CA SER A 390 -18.13 12.74 -16.46
C SER A 390 -19.65 12.73 -16.36
N ASP A 391 -20.28 13.79 -15.86
CA ASP A 391 -21.73 13.89 -15.77
C ASP A 391 -22.44 13.79 -17.13
N ARG A 392 -21.78 14.20 -18.21
CA ARG A 392 -22.30 14.08 -19.57
C ARG A 392 -22.15 12.64 -20.07
N LEU A 393 -21.01 12.01 -19.80
CA LEU A 393 -20.76 10.62 -20.14
C LEU A 393 -21.82 9.71 -19.50
N ASP A 394 -22.03 9.83 -18.19
CA ASP A 394 -23.03 9.06 -17.45
C ASP A 394 -24.46 9.24 -18.03
N ARG A 395 -24.79 10.46 -18.46
CA ARG A 395 -26.08 10.76 -19.10
C ARG A 395 -26.20 10.13 -20.49
N THR A 396 -25.15 10.18 -21.30
CA THR A 396 -25.10 9.57 -22.63
C THR A 396 -25.19 8.04 -22.52
N GLU A 397 -24.53 7.45 -21.53
CA GLU A 397 -24.60 6.00 -21.25
C GLU A 397 -26.01 5.56 -20.84
N ALA A 398 -26.65 6.30 -19.93
CA ALA A 398 -28.03 6.03 -19.54
C ALA A 398 -29.01 6.17 -20.72
N GLU A 399 -28.82 7.18 -21.58
CA GLU A 399 -29.64 7.31 -22.80
C GLU A 399 -29.38 6.16 -23.77
N LEU A 400 -28.13 5.71 -23.93
CA LEU A 400 -27.80 4.54 -24.74
C LEU A 400 -28.51 3.28 -24.26
N GLU A 401 -28.56 3.04 -22.96
CA GLU A 401 -29.27 1.90 -22.35
C GLU A 401 -30.78 1.98 -22.65
N GLU A 402 -31.41 3.13 -22.40
CA GLU A 402 -32.84 3.33 -22.70
C GLU A 402 -33.17 3.08 -24.18
N ARG A 403 -32.31 3.54 -25.10
CA ARG A 403 -32.50 3.36 -26.54
C ARG A 403 -32.34 1.91 -26.97
N ARG A 404 -31.40 1.17 -26.37
CA ARG A 404 -31.19 -0.26 -26.63
C ARG A 404 -32.41 -1.07 -26.17
N ASP A 405 -32.90 -0.82 -24.96
CA ASP A 405 -34.12 -1.47 -24.45
C ASP A 405 -35.33 -1.20 -25.35
N ARG A 406 -35.47 0.04 -25.84
CA ARG A 406 -36.54 0.40 -26.78
C ARG A 406 -36.39 -0.30 -28.13
N LEU A 407 -35.16 -0.41 -28.64
CA LEU A 407 -34.89 -1.13 -29.88
C LEU A 407 -35.27 -2.60 -29.76
N ASP A 408 -34.96 -3.23 -28.63
CA ASP A 408 -35.32 -4.63 -28.39
C ASP A 408 -36.84 -4.83 -28.26
N ALA A 409 -37.54 -3.89 -27.63
CA ALA A 409 -39.01 -3.89 -27.62
C ALA A 409 -39.60 -3.78 -29.03
N LEU A 410 -39.10 -2.86 -29.86
CA LEU A 410 -39.56 -2.71 -31.25
C LEU A 410 -39.28 -3.97 -32.10
N ARG A 411 -38.16 -4.66 -31.86
CA ARG A 411 -37.84 -5.92 -32.53
C ARG A 411 -38.82 -7.03 -32.14
N ALA A 412 -39.15 -7.14 -30.85
CA ALA A 412 -40.14 -8.10 -30.36
C ALA A 412 -41.54 -7.82 -30.95
N ASP A 413 -41.96 -6.55 -30.97
CA ASP A 413 -43.24 -6.13 -31.58
C ASP A 413 -43.28 -6.49 -33.09
N ARG A 414 -42.15 -6.31 -33.79
CA ARG A 414 -42.00 -6.67 -35.21
C ARG A 414 -42.12 -8.18 -35.43
N GLU A 415 -41.58 -9.01 -34.55
CA GLU A 415 -41.74 -10.47 -34.62
C GLU A 415 -43.21 -10.87 -34.42
N GLU A 416 -43.87 -10.34 -33.39
CA GLU A 416 -45.31 -10.60 -33.12
C GLU A 416 -46.16 -10.22 -34.33
N ARG A 417 -45.95 -9.04 -34.91
CA ARG A 417 -46.71 -8.58 -36.10
C ARG A 417 -46.42 -9.44 -37.34
N SER A 418 -45.23 -10.01 -37.45
CA SER A 418 -44.91 -10.95 -38.54
C SER A 418 -45.67 -12.28 -38.39
N GLU A 419 -45.89 -12.74 -37.16
CA GLU A 419 -46.74 -13.90 -36.88
C GLU A 419 -48.22 -13.59 -37.19
N ASP A 420 -48.71 -12.40 -36.84
CA ASP A 420 -50.06 -11.94 -37.16
C ASP A 420 -50.32 -11.94 -38.69
N VAL A 421 -49.38 -11.42 -39.48
CA VAL A 421 -49.43 -11.45 -40.95
C VAL A 421 -49.54 -12.89 -41.46
N SER A 422 -48.71 -13.79 -40.94
CA SER A 422 -48.73 -15.21 -41.33
C SER A 422 -50.06 -15.89 -40.98
N ALA A 423 -50.67 -15.54 -39.84
CA ALA A 423 -51.97 -16.04 -39.44
C ALA A 423 -53.10 -15.52 -40.35
N LEU A 424 -53.11 -14.22 -40.65
CA LEU A 424 -54.07 -13.62 -41.57
C LEU A 424 -53.99 -14.23 -42.97
N GLU A 425 -52.80 -14.55 -43.47
CA GLU A 425 -52.63 -15.23 -44.75
C GLU A 425 -53.22 -16.64 -44.76
N ALA A 426 -53.01 -17.41 -43.69
CA ALA A 426 -53.61 -18.74 -43.56
C ALA A 426 -55.15 -18.67 -43.54
N GLU A 427 -55.71 -17.61 -42.95
CA GLU A 427 -57.15 -17.37 -42.98
C GLU A 427 -57.66 -16.98 -44.37
N VAL A 428 -56.90 -16.18 -45.12
CA VAL A 428 -57.19 -15.83 -46.52
C VAL A 428 -57.12 -17.07 -47.43
N GLU A 429 -56.11 -17.94 -47.26
CA GLU A 429 -55.96 -19.21 -47.99
C GLU A 429 -57.13 -20.18 -47.72
N ALA A 430 -57.68 -20.18 -46.49
CA ALA A 430 -58.83 -21.03 -46.16
C ALA A 430 -60.13 -20.63 -46.89
N LEU A 431 -60.21 -19.40 -47.41
CA LEU A 431 -61.36 -18.84 -48.12
C LEU A 431 -61.24 -18.96 -49.66
N GLU A 432 -60.25 -19.71 -50.14
CA GLU A 432 -59.84 -19.79 -51.54
C GLU A 432 -60.93 -20.32 -52.51
N THR A 433 -61.00 -19.68 -53.69
CA THR A 433 -61.77 -20.13 -54.88
C THR A 433 -60.82 -20.12 -56.09
N ASP A 434 -60.96 -21.06 -57.04
CA ASP A 434 -60.01 -21.31 -58.17
C ASP A 434 -59.57 -20.06 -58.98
N ASP A 435 -60.33 -18.96 -58.97
CA ASP A 435 -60.01 -17.73 -59.72
C ASP A 435 -58.91 -16.85 -59.06
N PHE A 436 -58.47 -17.15 -57.83
CA PHE A 436 -57.54 -16.31 -57.04
C PHE A 436 -56.16 -16.94 -56.75
N GLY A 437 -55.89 -18.15 -57.25
CA GLY A 437 -54.65 -18.89 -56.95
C GLY A 437 -53.37 -18.15 -57.35
N ASP A 438 -53.36 -17.45 -58.49
CA ASP A 438 -52.18 -16.71 -58.97
C ASP A 438 -51.82 -15.52 -58.05
N VAL A 439 -52.82 -14.86 -57.45
CA VAL A 439 -52.63 -13.77 -56.47
C VAL A 439 -52.03 -14.33 -55.20
N LEU A 440 -52.56 -15.44 -54.71
CA LEU A 440 -52.09 -16.09 -53.50
C LEU A 440 -50.65 -16.59 -53.64
N GLU A 441 -50.25 -17.11 -54.81
CA GLU A 441 -48.84 -17.44 -55.08
C GLU A 441 -47.92 -16.23 -55.02
N LEU A 442 -48.34 -15.07 -55.55
CA LEU A 442 -47.58 -13.82 -55.44
C LEU A 442 -47.48 -13.34 -53.98
N HIS A 443 -48.58 -13.40 -53.23
CA HIS A 443 -48.59 -13.04 -51.80
C HIS A 443 -47.67 -13.95 -50.98
N LYS A 444 -47.65 -15.26 -51.26
CA LYS A 444 -46.78 -16.23 -50.60
C LYS A 444 -45.31 -16.01 -50.93
N ALA A 445 -45.00 -15.66 -52.17
CA ALA A 445 -43.65 -15.28 -52.58
C ALA A 445 -43.18 -14.00 -51.88
N ALA A 446 -44.05 -13.00 -51.75
CA ALA A 446 -43.77 -11.77 -51.00
C ALA A 446 -43.51 -12.05 -49.50
N ASN A 447 -44.36 -12.84 -48.84
CA ASN A 447 -44.15 -13.20 -47.43
C ASN A 447 -42.86 -14.00 -47.22
N THR A 448 -42.53 -14.92 -48.14
CA THR A 448 -41.25 -15.65 -48.07
C THR A 448 -40.06 -14.68 -48.11
N LEU A 449 -40.12 -13.66 -48.97
CA LEU A 449 -39.10 -12.61 -49.02
C LEU A 449 -39.08 -11.76 -47.73
N GLU A 450 -40.24 -11.39 -47.19
CA GLU A 450 -40.34 -10.65 -45.91
C GLU A 450 -39.72 -11.41 -44.74
N PHE A 451 -39.99 -12.72 -44.63
CA PHE A 451 -39.41 -13.59 -43.62
C PHE A 451 -37.88 -13.70 -43.79
N GLU A 452 -37.42 -13.92 -45.02
CA GLU A 452 -35.99 -14.02 -45.32
C GLU A 452 -35.22 -12.71 -45.09
N ILE A 453 -35.87 -11.57 -45.31
CA ILE A 453 -35.38 -10.24 -44.96
C ILE A 453 -35.29 -10.13 -43.44
N GLY A 454 -36.34 -10.50 -42.70
CA GLY A 454 -36.35 -10.44 -41.24
C GLY A 454 -35.29 -11.29 -40.56
N GLN A 455 -35.07 -12.51 -41.05
CA GLN A 455 -34.00 -13.37 -40.56
C GLN A 455 -32.61 -12.74 -40.78
N ARG A 456 -32.40 -12.10 -41.93
CA ARG A 456 -31.12 -11.44 -42.25
C ARG A 456 -30.93 -10.16 -41.45
N GLU A 457 -31.97 -9.36 -41.26
CA GLU A 457 -31.94 -8.17 -40.41
C GLU A 457 -31.58 -8.55 -38.97
N SER A 458 -32.12 -9.66 -38.46
CA SER A 458 -31.77 -10.18 -37.14
C SER A 458 -30.30 -10.61 -37.07
N THR A 459 -29.82 -11.33 -38.08
CA THR A 459 -28.40 -11.73 -38.17
C THR A 459 -27.49 -10.49 -38.29
N LEU A 460 -27.90 -9.48 -39.05
CA LEU A 460 -27.17 -8.22 -39.22
C LEU A 460 -27.06 -7.47 -37.90
N ALA A 461 -28.14 -7.43 -37.12
CA ALA A 461 -28.16 -6.85 -35.79
C ALA A 461 -27.17 -7.55 -34.86
N GLU A 462 -27.18 -8.89 -34.80
CA GLU A 462 -26.24 -9.68 -34.01
C GLU A 462 -24.78 -9.43 -34.39
N VAL A 463 -24.47 -9.42 -35.70
CA VAL A 463 -23.11 -9.15 -36.20
C VAL A 463 -22.68 -7.73 -35.86
N THR A 464 -23.58 -6.75 -36.01
CA THR A 464 -23.29 -5.34 -35.72
C THR A 464 -23.05 -5.11 -34.23
N GLU A 465 -23.83 -5.75 -33.36
CA GLU A 465 -23.60 -5.73 -31.91
C GLU A 465 -22.27 -6.40 -31.54
N ARG A 466 -21.95 -7.53 -32.18
CA ARG A 466 -20.67 -8.20 -31.97
C ARG A 466 -19.48 -7.34 -32.38
N ILE A 467 -19.56 -6.64 -33.52
CA ILE A 467 -18.56 -5.68 -33.99
C ILE A 467 -18.38 -4.57 -32.95
N ALA A 468 -19.47 -3.94 -32.52
CA ALA A 468 -19.41 -2.86 -31.53
C ALA A 468 -18.78 -3.31 -30.20
N SER A 469 -19.12 -4.51 -29.72
CA SER A 469 -18.50 -5.09 -28.51
C SER A 469 -16.99 -5.35 -28.68
N ILE A 470 -16.55 -5.73 -29.88
CA ILE A 470 -15.11 -5.91 -30.18
C ILE A 470 -14.41 -4.55 -30.23
N GLU A 471 -15.01 -3.56 -30.88
CA GLU A 471 -14.46 -2.20 -30.98
C GLU A 471 -14.30 -1.54 -29.60
N ASP A 472 -15.31 -1.67 -28.73
CA ASP A 472 -15.26 -1.22 -27.33
C ASP A 472 -14.06 -1.86 -26.61
N ARG A 473 -13.91 -3.19 -26.68
CA ARG A 473 -12.76 -3.88 -26.07
C ARG A 473 -11.40 -3.50 -26.67
N ILE A 474 -11.35 -3.14 -27.96
CA ILE A 474 -10.12 -2.66 -28.59
C ILE A 474 -9.77 -1.25 -28.10
N ALA A 475 -10.76 -0.43 -27.75
CA ALA A 475 -10.51 0.88 -27.13
C ALA A 475 -9.80 0.71 -25.77
N ASP A 476 -10.23 -0.26 -24.96
CA ASP A 476 -9.64 -0.60 -23.66
C ASP A 476 -8.19 -1.14 -23.75
N GLU A 477 -7.71 -1.53 -24.94
CA GLU A 477 -6.38 -2.11 -25.16
C GLU A 477 -5.25 -1.21 -24.65
N ARG A 478 -5.45 0.12 -24.69
CA ARG A 478 -4.44 1.08 -24.22
C ARG A 478 -4.37 1.12 -22.69
N ASP A 479 -5.51 1.14 -22.03
CA ASP A 479 -5.60 1.23 -20.57
C ASP A 479 -5.04 -0.03 -19.92
N LEU A 480 -5.41 -1.20 -20.44
CA LEU A 480 -4.85 -2.48 -20.00
C LEU A 480 -3.32 -2.55 -20.15
N LYS A 481 -2.75 -1.94 -21.20
CA LYS A 481 -1.29 -1.87 -21.36
C LYS A 481 -0.64 -0.93 -20.33
N ALA A 482 -1.27 0.19 -20.02
CA ALA A 482 -0.77 1.12 -19.00
C ALA A 482 -0.81 0.45 -17.62
N GLU A 483 -1.93 -0.20 -17.27
CA GLU A 483 -2.09 -0.96 -16.03
C GLU A 483 -1.04 -2.07 -15.91
N ARG A 484 -0.77 -2.81 -17.00
CA ARG A 484 0.29 -3.83 -17.06
C ARG A 484 1.67 -3.26 -16.75
N GLU A 485 2.00 -2.08 -17.28
CA GLU A 485 3.30 -1.42 -17.04
C GLU A 485 3.41 -0.97 -15.58
N GLU A 486 2.33 -0.45 -14.99
CA GLU A 486 2.26 -0.08 -13.58
C GLU A 486 2.49 -1.30 -12.68
N VAL A 487 1.72 -2.37 -12.87
CA VAL A 487 1.86 -3.63 -12.13
C VAL A 487 3.29 -4.17 -12.23
N THR A 488 3.89 -4.10 -13.42
CA THR A 488 5.28 -4.54 -13.62
C THR A 488 6.28 -3.69 -12.84
N THR A 489 6.04 -2.38 -12.76
CA THR A 489 6.86 -1.45 -11.98
C THR A 489 6.74 -1.74 -10.49
N GLN A 490 5.51 -1.89 -9.98
CA GLN A 490 5.24 -2.25 -8.58
C GLN A 490 5.91 -3.59 -8.20
N LEU A 491 5.81 -4.61 -9.06
CA LEU A 491 6.51 -5.89 -8.85
C LEU A 491 8.02 -5.72 -8.72
N THR A 492 8.62 -4.82 -9.51
CA THR A 492 10.06 -4.55 -9.48
C THR A 492 10.45 -3.85 -8.18
N ASP A 493 9.64 -2.88 -7.73
CA ASP A 493 9.86 -2.14 -6.50
C ASP A 493 9.75 -3.03 -5.27
N LEU A 494 8.72 -3.88 -5.20
CA LEU A 494 8.53 -4.82 -4.10
C LEU A 494 9.68 -5.84 -4.03
N ARG A 495 10.12 -6.39 -5.17
CA ARG A 495 11.28 -7.31 -5.20
C ARG A 495 12.56 -6.62 -4.75
N THR A 496 12.81 -5.40 -5.25
CA THR A 496 13.97 -4.59 -4.83
C THR A 496 13.92 -4.26 -3.34
N ARG A 497 12.71 -4.05 -2.79
CA ARG A 497 12.50 -3.84 -1.36
C ARG A 497 12.88 -5.08 -0.56
N ILE A 498 12.45 -6.27 -0.99
CA ILE A 498 12.87 -7.54 -0.35
C ILE A 498 14.39 -7.67 -0.38
N ASP A 499 15.01 -7.45 -1.55
CA ASP A 499 16.47 -7.55 -1.71
C ASP A 499 17.22 -6.60 -0.78
N ARG A 500 16.68 -5.39 -0.56
CA ARG A 500 17.24 -4.41 0.36
C ARG A 500 17.10 -4.86 1.81
N ILE A 501 15.91 -5.30 2.22
CA ILE A 501 15.64 -5.78 3.57
C ILE A 501 16.55 -6.98 3.90
N GLU A 502 16.68 -7.94 2.98
CA GLU A 502 17.58 -9.08 3.16
C GLU A 502 19.04 -8.65 3.29
N GLN A 503 19.47 -7.66 2.51
CA GLN A 503 20.84 -7.16 2.58
C GLN A 503 21.10 -6.43 3.90
N GLU A 504 20.19 -5.54 4.31
CA GLU A 504 20.28 -4.82 5.59
C GLU A 504 20.34 -5.80 6.76
N ALA A 505 19.48 -6.82 6.78
CA ALA A 505 19.50 -7.85 7.81
C ALA A 505 20.84 -8.59 7.86
N VAL A 506 21.41 -9.02 6.73
CA VAL A 506 22.72 -9.69 6.70
C VAL A 506 23.85 -8.76 7.16
N ASP A 507 23.84 -7.50 6.75
CA ASP A 507 24.86 -6.51 7.14
C ASP A 507 24.82 -6.22 8.65
N GLU A 508 23.62 -6.10 9.23
CA GLU A 508 23.43 -5.92 10.67
C GLU A 508 23.84 -7.17 11.46
N PHE A 509 23.42 -8.36 11.02
CA PHE A 509 23.87 -9.62 11.62
C PHE A 509 25.39 -9.73 11.62
N ASN A 510 26.05 -9.46 10.50
CA ASN A 510 27.51 -9.49 10.40
C ASN A 510 28.17 -8.49 11.35
N THR A 511 27.63 -7.27 11.45
CA THR A 511 28.15 -6.22 12.34
C THR A 511 28.04 -6.64 13.82
N HIS A 512 26.88 -7.18 14.22
CA HIS A 512 26.66 -7.62 15.59
C HIS A 512 27.44 -8.91 15.92
N MET A 513 27.53 -9.86 15.01
CA MET A 513 28.36 -11.06 15.20
C MET A 513 29.83 -10.70 15.36
N ASP A 514 30.38 -9.80 14.54
CA ASP A 514 31.76 -9.33 14.68
C ASP A 514 31.97 -8.67 16.05
N SER A 515 31.02 -7.84 16.51
CA SER A 515 31.08 -7.16 17.82
C SER A 515 31.04 -8.16 18.99
N VAL A 516 30.12 -9.13 18.95
CA VAL A 516 30.00 -10.17 19.99
C VAL A 516 31.23 -11.08 19.99
N LEU A 517 31.74 -11.46 18.82
CA LEU A 517 32.94 -12.29 18.69
C LEU A 517 34.19 -11.57 19.22
N GLU A 518 34.35 -10.28 18.95
CA GLU A 518 35.46 -9.46 19.45
C GLU A 518 35.42 -9.35 20.99
N MET A 519 34.23 -9.16 21.57
CA MET A 519 34.03 -9.15 23.02
C MET A 519 34.34 -10.49 23.68
N LEU A 520 33.96 -11.60 23.03
CA LEU A 520 34.35 -12.94 23.46
C LEU A 520 35.85 -13.16 23.29
N GLY A 521 36.49 -12.53 22.30
CA GLY A 521 37.93 -12.54 22.02
C GLY A 521 38.50 -13.91 21.64
N TYR A 522 37.66 -14.86 21.20
CA TYR A 522 37.98 -16.29 21.20
C TYR A 522 39.12 -16.63 20.22
N ASP A 523 40.32 -16.93 20.74
CA ASP A 523 41.59 -16.98 19.97
C ASP A 523 41.58 -17.87 18.70
N ASN A 524 40.76 -18.92 18.67
CA ASN A 524 40.69 -19.87 17.56
C ASN A 524 39.80 -19.38 16.40
N LEU A 525 38.88 -18.44 16.66
CA LEU A 525 37.93 -17.90 15.70
C LEU A 525 38.28 -16.43 15.43
N GLU A 526 38.71 -16.13 14.22
CA GLU A 526 39.13 -14.79 13.83
C GLU A 526 37.96 -13.96 13.29
N ARG A 527 37.03 -14.61 12.57
CA ARG A 527 35.88 -13.95 11.97
C ARG A 527 34.76 -14.93 11.66
N ILE A 528 33.51 -14.48 11.81
CA ILE A 528 32.31 -15.20 11.39
C ILE A 528 31.50 -14.23 10.53
N TRP A 529 31.08 -14.63 9.33
CA TRP A 529 30.18 -13.80 8.52
C TRP A 529 29.19 -14.65 7.74
N ILE A 530 28.09 -14.03 7.38
CA ILE A 530 27.02 -14.57 6.56
C ILE A 530 27.15 -13.94 5.19
N ASP A 531 27.19 -14.78 4.15
CA ASP A 531 27.16 -14.38 2.76
C ASP A 531 25.82 -14.74 2.12
N ARG A 532 25.38 -13.88 1.20
CA ARG A 532 24.12 -14.06 0.47
C ARG A 532 24.41 -14.69 -0.88
N VAL A 533 23.92 -15.90 -1.10
CA VAL A 533 24.14 -16.65 -2.35
C VAL A 533 22.82 -16.95 -3.05
N GLU A 534 22.79 -16.75 -4.37
CA GLU A 534 21.66 -17.14 -5.21
C GLU A 534 21.86 -18.54 -5.78
N ARG A 535 20.82 -19.39 -5.67
CA ARG A 535 20.82 -20.75 -6.23
C ARG A 535 19.52 -21.04 -6.97
N GLU A 536 19.64 -21.66 -8.14
CA GLU A 536 18.48 -22.19 -8.85
C GLU A 536 17.96 -23.46 -8.15
N VAL A 537 16.77 -23.38 -7.57
CA VAL A 537 16.07 -24.51 -6.98
C VAL A 537 14.87 -24.90 -7.84
N ARG A 538 14.55 -26.19 -7.82
CA ARG A 538 13.43 -26.72 -8.60
C ARG A 538 12.16 -26.68 -7.76
N GLU A 539 11.20 -25.86 -8.18
CA GLU A 539 9.85 -25.85 -7.64
C GLU A 539 8.88 -26.45 -8.67
N GLY A 540 8.46 -27.69 -8.40
CA GLY A 540 7.63 -28.47 -9.30
C GLY A 540 8.27 -28.67 -10.70
N ARG A 541 7.72 -27.98 -11.71
CA ARG A 541 8.17 -28.04 -13.11
C ARG A 541 9.08 -26.87 -13.51
N ARG A 542 9.25 -25.85 -12.68
CA ARG A 542 10.04 -24.64 -12.98
C ARG A 542 11.31 -24.61 -12.11
N LYS A 543 12.33 -23.90 -12.59
CA LYS A 543 13.49 -23.51 -11.80
C LYS A 543 13.27 -22.07 -11.35
N VAL A 544 13.43 -21.81 -10.07
CA VAL A 544 13.29 -20.47 -9.48
C VAL A 544 14.61 -20.14 -8.80
N SER A 545 15.13 -18.93 -9.02
CA SER A 545 16.28 -18.44 -8.25
C SER A 545 15.80 -18.15 -6.84
N LYS A 546 16.43 -18.76 -5.84
CA LYS A 546 16.21 -18.42 -4.43
C LYS A 546 17.50 -17.98 -3.79
N THR A 547 17.35 -17.02 -2.89
CA THR A 547 18.41 -16.55 -2.02
C THR A 547 18.60 -17.52 -0.85
N PHE A 548 19.85 -17.81 -0.53
CA PHE A 548 20.27 -18.57 0.65
C PHE A 548 21.34 -17.78 1.41
N PHE A 549 21.39 -17.97 2.73
CA PHE A 549 22.42 -17.36 3.58
C PHE A 549 23.40 -18.45 4.03
N GLU A 550 24.68 -18.27 3.70
CA GLU A 550 25.75 -19.21 4.05
C GLU A 550 26.66 -18.60 5.11
N LEU A 551 26.95 -19.38 6.15
CA LEU A 551 27.86 -18.96 7.21
C LEU A 551 29.29 -19.40 6.88
N HIS A 552 30.21 -18.48 7.01
CA HIS A 552 31.63 -18.72 6.82
C HIS A 552 32.39 -18.41 8.11
N VAL A 553 33.38 -19.25 8.43
CA VAL A 553 34.17 -19.14 9.66
C VAL A 553 35.66 -19.13 9.33
N VAL A 554 36.36 -18.06 9.73
CA VAL A 554 37.83 -17.94 9.62
C VAL A 554 38.48 -18.37 10.93
N ARG A 555 39.45 -19.28 10.82
CA ARG A 555 40.23 -19.78 11.97
C ARG A 555 41.68 -19.36 11.88
N SER A 556 42.27 -19.08 13.03
CA SER A 556 43.69 -18.77 13.15
C SER A 556 44.49 -20.01 13.59
N THR A 557 45.62 -20.27 12.94
CA THR A 557 46.55 -21.32 13.38
C THR A 557 47.50 -20.79 14.45
N ARG A 558 48.11 -21.67 15.25
CA ARG A 558 49.18 -21.29 16.22
C ARG A 558 50.40 -20.59 15.60
N SER A 559 50.51 -20.61 14.27
CA SER A 559 51.50 -19.90 13.46
C SER A 559 51.05 -18.52 12.97
N GLY A 560 49.82 -18.09 13.28
CA GLY A 560 49.23 -16.81 12.86
C GLY A 560 48.75 -16.78 11.40
N ALA A 561 48.57 -17.94 10.75
CA ALA A 561 47.98 -18.01 9.42
C ALA A 561 46.47 -18.30 9.52
N SER A 562 45.67 -17.49 8.85
CA SER A 562 44.21 -17.59 8.80
C SER A 562 43.74 -18.45 7.62
N TYR A 563 42.71 -19.25 7.81
CA TYR A 563 42.06 -20.01 6.74
C TYR A 563 40.55 -20.11 6.96
N GLU A 564 39.79 -20.20 5.87
CA GLU A 564 38.33 -20.38 5.89
C GLU A 564 37.98 -21.87 6.06
N ASP A 565 37.03 -22.15 6.94
CA ASP A 565 36.55 -23.50 7.24
C ASP A 565 35.02 -23.53 7.29
N THR A 566 34.44 -24.71 7.11
CA THR A 566 32.98 -24.94 7.19
C THR A 566 32.59 -25.44 8.58
N ILE A 567 31.34 -25.23 8.97
CA ILE A 567 30.81 -25.63 10.29
C ILE A 567 31.07 -27.12 10.61
N ASP A 568 31.00 -27.99 9.60
CA ASP A 568 31.23 -29.44 9.74
C ASP A 568 32.63 -29.82 10.26
N HIS A 569 33.62 -28.93 10.12
CA HIS A 569 35.00 -29.17 10.55
C HIS A 569 35.36 -28.46 11.86
N LEU A 570 34.42 -27.72 12.44
CA LEU A 570 34.57 -27.06 13.72
C LEU A 570 34.51 -28.07 14.87
N SER A 571 35.27 -27.80 15.93
CA SER A 571 35.13 -28.53 17.20
C SER A 571 33.76 -28.23 17.85
N GLU A 572 33.32 -29.10 18.75
CA GLU A 572 32.05 -28.94 19.48
C GLU A 572 31.95 -27.57 20.16
N SER A 573 33.00 -27.17 20.89
CA SER A 573 33.11 -25.86 21.53
C SER A 573 33.09 -24.69 20.54
N GLU A 574 33.70 -24.83 19.35
CA GLU A 574 33.63 -23.79 18.30
C GLU A 574 32.23 -23.68 17.69
N ARG A 575 31.51 -24.81 17.48
CA ARG A 575 30.13 -24.79 16.98
C ARG A 575 29.18 -24.13 17.97
N GLU A 576 29.34 -24.44 19.26
CA GLU A 576 28.54 -23.84 20.34
C GLU A 576 28.75 -22.33 20.44
N VAL A 577 30.01 -21.86 20.34
CA VAL A 577 30.32 -20.42 20.34
C VAL A 577 29.75 -19.73 19.11
N THR A 578 29.92 -20.29 17.91
CA THR A 578 29.36 -19.71 16.67
C THR A 578 27.83 -19.62 16.73
N GLY A 579 27.15 -20.66 17.23
CA GLY A 579 25.70 -20.65 17.41
C GLY A 579 25.23 -19.62 18.44
N LEU A 580 25.98 -19.44 19.54
CA LEU A 580 25.70 -18.41 20.53
C LEU A 580 25.89 -17.00 19.96
N VAL A 581 27.00 -16.75 19.24
CA VAL A 581 27.28 -15.47 18.59
C VAL A 581 26.16 -15.10 17.60
N PHE A 582 25.72 -16.05 16.78
CA PHE A 582 24.61 -15.84 15.85
C PHE A 582 23.30 -15.48 16.57
N ALA A 583 22.95 -16.23 17.63
CA ALA A 583 21.70 -15.98 18.33
C ALA A 583 21.71 -14.65 19.10
N LEU A 584 22.85 -14.26 19.67
CA LEU A 584 23.04 -12.94 20.30
C LEU A 584 23.03 -11.82 19.27
N ALA A 585 23.59 -12.03 18.07
CA ALA A 585 23.47 -11.05 16.99
C ALA A 585 22.01 -10.86 16.60
N GLY A 586 21.24 -11.94 16.47
CA GLY A 586 19.80 -11.84 16.19
C GLY A 586 19.00 -11.14 17.30
N TYR A 587 19.41 -11.29 18.57
CA TYR A 587 18.81 -10.53 19.68
C TYR A 587 18.97 -9.02 19.49
N LEU A 588 20.12 -8.58 18.99
CA LEU A 588 20.42 -7.17 18.75
C LEU A 588 19.79 -6.67 17.45
N VAL A 589 19.91 -7.41 16.34
CA VAL A 589 19.36 -7.03 15.02
C VAL A 589 17.85 -6.84 15.06
N HIS A 590 17.15 -7.71 15.79
CA HIS A 590 15.68 -7.65 15.87
C HIS A 590 15.18 -6.87 17.08
N ASP A 591 16.04 -6.10 17.75
CA ASP A 591 15.70 -5.26 18.91
C ASP A 591 14.84 -6.02 19.94
N VAL A 592 15.19 -7.27 20.20
CA VAL A 592 14.33 -8.20 20.98
C VAL A 592 14.10 -7.68 22.41
N HIS A 593 15.03 -6.89 22.92
CA HIS A 593 14.94 -6.18 24.19
C HIS A 593 13.75 -5.22 24.31
N GLU A 594 13.18 -4.72 23.20
CA GLU A 594 11.99 -3.85 23.23
C GLU A 594 10.69 -4.59 23.54
N VAL A 595 10.65 -5.89 23.25
CA VAL A 595 9.44 -6.72 23.36
C VAL A 595 9.58 -7.76 24.47
N VAL A 596 10.78 -8.33 24.65
CA VAL A 596 11.05 -9.41 25.59
C VAL A 596 11.94 -8.90 26.73
N PRO A 597 11.40 -8.76 27.95
CA PRO A 597 12.17 -8.21 29.08
C PRO A 597 13.23 -9.19 29.62
N PHE A 598 13.05 -10.50 29.40
CA PHE A 598 13.92 -11.55 29.95
C PHE A 598 14.85 -12.15 28.89
N VAL A 599 16.13 -12.23 29.20
CA VAL A 599 17.13 -13.00 28.43
C VAL A 599 17.67 -14.13 29.28
N LEU A 600 17.66 -15.35 28.73
CA LEU A 600 18.12 -16.55 29.41
C LEU A 600 19.38 -17.07 28.72
N LEU A 601 20.47 -17.22 29.47
CA LEU A 601 21.72 -17.79 28.97
C LEU A 601 22.07 -19.06 29.76
N ASP A 602 22.09 -20.20 29.09
CA ASP A 602 22.53 -21.50 29.66
C ASP A 602 23.58 -22.15 28.76
N SER A 603 24.26 -23.15 29.31
CA SER A 603 25.27 -23.96 28.63
C SER A 603 26.39 -23.13 27.99
N LEU A 604 27.12 -22.40 28.84
CA LEU A 604 28.26 -21.55 28.47
C LEU A 604 29.62 -22.22 28.75
N GLU A 605 29.66 -23.52 29.05
CA GLU A 605 30.88 -24.23 29.48
C GLU A 605 31.98 -24.32 28.41
N ALA A 606 31.66 -24.03 27.14
CA ALA A 606 32.63 -23.92 26.06
C ALA A 606 33.49 -22.65 26.11
N ILE A 607 33.15 -21.69 26.99
CA ILE A 607 33.78 -20.38 27.12
C ILE A 607 34.45 -20.30 28.50
N ASP A 608 35.64 -19.70 28.59
CA ASP A 608 36.28 -19.50 29.90
C ASP A 608 35.63 -18.37 30.71
N SER A 609 35.82 -18.45 32.03
CA SER A 609 35.12 -17.60 33.00
C SER A 609 35.36 -16.10 32.80
N GLU A 610 36.55 -15.67 32.34
CA GLU A 610 36.84 -14.25 32.07
C GLU A 610 36.01 -13.73 30.89
N ARG A 611 35.89 -14.53 29.82
CA ARG A 611 35.10 -14.19 28.64
C ARG A 611 33.59 -14.23 28.93
N ILE A 612 33.12 -15.18 29.76
CA ILE A 612 31.73 -15.21 30.24
C ILE A 612 31.40 -13.90 30.97
N ALA A 613 32.29 -13.40 31.83
CA ALA A 613 32.07 -12.14 32.54
C ALA A 613 31.95 -10.94 31.59
N ASN A 614 32.79 -10.88 30.55
CA ASN A 614 32.71 -9.83 29.53
C ASN A 614 31.39 -9.89 28.75
N LEU A 615 30.98 -11.09 28.33
CA LEU A 615 29.72 -11.30 27.61
C LEU A 615 28.52 -10.85 28.46
N VAL A 616 28.46 -11.26 29.72
CA VAL A 616 27.36 -10.92 30.62
C VAL A 616 27.31 -9.42 30.88
N THR A 617 28.46 -8.77 31.02
CA THR A 617 28.54 -7.31 31.17
C THR A 617 28.02 -6.59 29.93
N TYR A 618 28.41 -7.03 28.74
CA TYR A 618 27.93 -6.48 27.47
C TYR A 618 26.41 -6.65 27.32
N MET A 619 25.89 -7.86 27.56
CA MET A 619 24.45 -8.13 27.44
C MET A 619 23.60 -7.40 28.48
N ALA A 620 24.16 -7.12 29.67
CA ALA A 620 23.48 -6.34 30.70
C ALA A 620 23.24 -4.87 30.30
N GLU A 621 23.92 -4.36 29.25
CA GLU A 621 23.64 -3.03 28.71
C GLU A 621 22.33 -2.99 27.89
N TYR A 622 21.90 -4.14 27.37
CA TYR A 622 20.72 -4.26 26.49
C TYR A 622 19.54 -4.94 27.17
N ALA A 623 19.78 -5.95 28.00
CA ALA A 623 18.72 -6.73 28.65
C ALA A 623 18.34 -6.17 30.02
N GLU A 624 17.04 -5.90 30.24
CA GLU A 624 16.55 -5.42 31.54
C GLU A 624 16.61 -6.53 32.61
N TYR A 625 16.35 -7.79 32.25
CA TYR A 625 16.47 -8.95 33.14
C TYR A 625 17.30 -10.04 32.46
N LEU A 626 18.58 -10.14 32.86
CA LEU A 626 19.51 -11.14 32.33
C LEU A 626 19.68 -12.29 33.33
N ILE A 627 19.13 -13.47 33.01
CA ILE A 627 19.23 -14.66 33.86
C ILE A 627 20.26 -15.61 33.26
N VAL A 628 21.33 -15.88 34.00
CA VAL A 628 22.47 -16.69 33.51
C VAL A 628 22.66 -17.90 34.42
N ALA A 629 22.70 -19.10 33.84
CA ALA A 629 23.03 -20.33 34.55
C ALA A 629 24.51 -20.63 34.38
N LEU A 630 25.25 -20.63 35.50
CA LEU A 630 26.71 -20.84 35.50
C LEU A 630 27.13 -21.90 36.50
N LEU A 631 28.23 -22.60 36.19
CA LEU A 631 28.92 -23.42 37.17
C LEU A 631 29.51 -22.53 38.28
N PRO A 632 29.70 -23.07 39.50
CA PRO A 632 30.24 -22.28 40.62
C PRO A 632 31.62 -21.69 40.35
N GLU A 633 32.41 -22.30 39.46
CA GLU A 633 33.73 -21.80 39.07
C GLU A 633 33.63 -20.57 38.15
N ASP A 634 32.73 -20.58 37.17
CA ASP A 634 32.53 -19.45 36.26
C ASP A 634 31.84 -18.28 36.93
N ALA A 635 30.89 -18.54 37.83
CA ALA A 635 30.17 -17.51 38.57
C ALA A 635 31.07 -16.66 39.50
N GLN A 636 32.27 -17.14 39.83
CA GLN A 636 33.25 -16.40 40.65
C GLN A 636 33.97 -15.30 39.86
N ALA A 637 33.97 -15.37 38.52
CA ALA A 637 34.59 -14.35 37.68
C ALA A 637 33.71 -13.10 37.50
N LEU A 638 32.42 -13.19 37.84
CA LEU A 638 31.45 -12.09 37.73
C LEU A 638 31.37 -11.26 39.02
N ASP A 639 30.91 -10.01 38.89
CA ASP A 639 30.80 -9.05 39.99
C ASP A 639 29.98 -9.60 41.18
N ASP A 640 30.45 -9.35 42.39
CA ASP A 640 29.78 -9.74 43.63
C ASP A 640 28.44 -8.99 43.82
N ASP A 641 28.27 -7.84 43.16
CA ASP A 641 27.05 -7.02 43.22
C ASP A 641 25.86 -7.64 42.46
N TYR A 642 26.09 -8.63 41.58
CA TYR A 642 25.02 -9.34 40.87
C TYR A 642 24.22 -10.27 41.79
N THR A 643 22.90 -10.36 41.52
CA THR A 643 22.00 -11.20 42.29
C THR A 643 22.35 -12.68 42.06
N ARG A 644 22.51 -13.46 43.13
CA ARG A 644 22.84 -14.90 43.05
C ARG A 644 21.74 -15.73 43.71
N ILE A 645 21.14 -16.63 42.94
CA ILE A 645 20.15 -17.58 43.42
C ILE A 645 20.80 -18.95 43.50
N THR A 646 20.91 -19.49 44.71
CA THR A 646 21.65 -20.74 44.97
C THR A 646 20.78 -21.95 45.23
N ASP A 647 19.53 -21.74 45.62
CA ASP A 647 18.56 -22.78 45.97
C ASP A 647 17.27 -22.56 45.17
N ILE A 648 16.87 -23.57 44.39
CA ILE A 648 15.69 -23.60 43.49
C ILE A 648 14.91 -24.88 43.71
#